data_AF-A0AAD9LXU8-F1
#
_entry.id   AF-A0AAD9LXU8-F1
#
_cell.length_a   1.000
_cell.length_b   1.000
_cell.length_c   1.000
_cell.angle_alpha   90.00
_cell.angle_beta   90.00
_cell.angle_gamma   90.00
#
_symmetry.space_group_name_H-M   'P 1'
#
loop_
_entity.id
_entity.type
_entity.pdbx_description
1 polymer ?
#
loop_
_entity_poly.entity_id
_entity_poly.type
_entity_poly.pdbx_seq_one_letter_code
_entity_poly.pdbx_strand_id
1 'polypeptide(L)'
;MPSSQSHSPMRGRPVPSNPKRASERSPLLLPTSDDDEGSTDGNTILADQEDLQRTKSTWYLILLTISIGGLQIAWSVELSNGSPYLLSLGLSKSLMALVWIAGPLTGTLVQPYVGMKSDNCRLPWGKRKPFMLGGAVATIISLMFLAWTREIVTGVMGLFGADTESHAAKNTIICVAVAGIYVLDFAINTVQAAIRAFIVDCAPAHQQEAANAMASRITGLGNILGYVAGYINLPTYLWFLGDTQFKVLCAIASIALATTIVVSTTLIKERDPRLEGPPVVGKPGVFSFFKQIFASIKRLPPQIRKVCQVQFCAWIGFFPLLFYTSSYIGEIYVEPYLEANPHMTPEELDRLYERATRIGTFALLINSVVSLLTNVFLPFFVAPTYDTQPIDDLQADSDSVDYDNEKSSWLDKLQIPGFTLKRAWFASLLLFSGAMFCTVIVRTVEAATALIGLVGITWAMTLWAPWAIISAEISRRDAKIRQAKQRQFGPSGDAEPPASPSLDSVADSELNDGEEPDQAGVILGIHNMAIAAPQIIATVGSSIIFRFWQKPRGTPGDHSIAIVLAFGGIAVLVSSFFVASIKESASMPADAMIVAEEGEGEGHAGSRPGTARSRNKSYEHLPRASIKRATLTRNKSFGGAEY
;
A
#
# COMPACT_ATOMS: atom_id res chain seq x y z
N MET A 1 13.34 -6.16 -82.93
CA MET A 1 14.66 -6.62 -83.45
C MET A 1 15.60 -6.76 -82.27
N PRO A 2 16.44 -7.80 -82.22
CA PRO A 2 16.17 -9.15 -81.66
C PRO A 2 16.94 -9.33 -80.34
N SER A 3 16.76 -10.36 -79.50
CA SER A 3 17.02 -11.80 -79.71
C SER A 3 16.60 -12.55 -78.41
N SER A 4 15.59 -13.42 -78.39
CA SER A 4 15.53 -14.82 -78.86
C SER A 4 16.26 -15.85 -77.98
N GLN A 5 15.51 -16.93 -77.68
CA GLN A 5 15.89 -18.31 -77.30
C GLN A 5 15.73 -18.67 -75.81
N SER A 6 15.15 -19.80 -75.39
CA SER A 6 14.19 -20.80 -75.93
C SER A 6 14.15 -21.98 -74.93
N HIS A 7 13.07 -22.77 -74.97
CA HIS A 7 12.91 -24.18 -74.52
C HIS A 7 12.36 -24.51 -73.10
N SER A 8 11.09 -24.93 -73.11
CA SER A 8 10.42 -25.94 -72.23
C SER A 8 11.00 -27.37 -72.48
N PRO A 9 10.57 -28.52 -71.86
CA PRO A 9 9.37 -28.81 -71.03
C PRO A 9 9.50 -29.87 -69.87
N MET A 10 8.39 -30.05 -69.11
CA MET A 10 7.79 -31.25 -68.48
C MET A 10 8.58 -32.34 -67.68
N ARG A 11 7.91 -32.70 -66.55
CA ARG A 11 7.65 -34.03 -65.91
C ARG A 11 8.55 -34.56 -64.80
N GLY A 12 7.91 -34.86 -63.66
CA GLY A 12 8.34 -35.86 -62.67
C GLY A 12 7.60 -35.78 -61.32
N ARG A 13 6.45 -36.48 -61.18
CA ARG A 13 5.90 -36.90 -59.87
C ARG A 13 6.53 -38.26 -59.51
N PRO A 14 6.73 -38.59 -58.21
CA PRO A 14 5.69 -39.33 -57.50
C PRO A 14 5.52 -38.96 -56.00
N VAL A 15 4.30 -39.23 -55.50
CA VAL A 15 3.85 -39.26 -54.10
C VAL A 15 4.07 -40.69 -53.56
N PRO A 16 4.45 -40.93 -52.28
CA PRO A 16 3.48 -41.40 -51.25
C PRO A 16 3.87 -40.93 -49.80
N SER A 17 3.02 -40.41 -48.90
CA SER A 17 1.83 -40.95 -48.18
C SER A 17 2.05 -40.86 -46.64
N ASN A 18 1.48 -39.80 -46.01
CA ASN A 18 0.75 -39.72 -44.71
C ASN A 18 1.33 -40.31 -43.38
N PRO A 19 0.75 -40.05 -42.17
CA PRO A 19 0.02 -38.88 -41.62
C PRO A 19 0.53 -38.47 -40.20
N LYS A 20 0.11 -37.31 -39.65
CA LYS A 20 -0.54 -37.14 -38.31
C LYS A 20 -0.39 -35.76 -37.66
N ARG A 21 -1.53 -35.32 -37.11
CA ARG A 21 -1.78 -34.42 -35.96
C ARG A 21 -1.58 -32.91 -36.16
N ALA A 22 -2.67 -32.28 -36.56
CA ALA A 22 -3.01 -30.93 -36.13
C ALA A 22 -3.49 -30.98 -34.68
N SER A 23 -2.90 -30.14 -33.82
CA SER A 23 -3.42 -29.81 -32.49
C SER A 23 -3.32 -28.29 -32.30
N GLU A 24 -4.50 -27.67 -32.31
CA GLU A 24 -4.97 -26.48 -31.58
C GLU A 24 -3.93 -25.42 -31.17
N ARG A 25 -4.00 -24.25 -31.82
CA ARG A 25 -3.49 -22.97 -31.29
C ARG A 25 -4.68 -22.11 -30.86
N SER A 26 -4.57 -21.57 -29.66
CA SER A 26 -5.51 -20.65 -29.00
C SER A 26 -5.66 -19.32 -29.79
N PRO A 27 -6.84 -18.67 -29.83
CA PRO A 27 -7.16 -17.60 -30.79
C PRO A 27 -6.66 -16.19 -30.43
N LEU A 28 -5.68 -16.03 -29.53
CA LEU A 28 -5.22 -14.70 -29.05
C LEU A 28 -4.01 -14.11 -29.80
N LEU A 29 -3.75 -14.53 -31.05
CA LEU A 29 -2.72 -13.91 -31.87
C LEU A 29 -3.37 -13.28 -33.11
N LEU A 30 -3.41 -11.95 -33.15
CA LEU A 30 -3.68 -11.20 -34.37
C LEU A 30 -2.59 -11.49 -35.40
N PRO A 31 -2.93 -11.71 -36.69
CA PRO A 31 -1.94 -11.82 -37.74
C PRO A 31 -1.44 -10.42 -38.11
N THR A 32 -0.22 -10.07 -37.72
CA THR A 32 0.50 -8.99 -38.39
C THR A 32 1.13 -9.54 -39.65
N SER A 33 0.78 -8.91 -40.77
CA SER A 33 1.27 -9.16 -42.12
C SER A 33 2.79 -9.25 -42.20
N ASP A 34 3.24 -10.24 -42.96
CA ASP A 34 4.62 -10.41 -43.40
C ASP A 34 5.12 -9.14 -44.10
N ASP A 35 6.11 -8.49 -43.49
CA ASP A 35 7.15 -7.75 -44.20
C ASP A 35 8.48 -7.97 -43.44
N ASP A 36 9.37 -8.70 -44.10
CA ASP A 36 10.74 -9.02 -43.70
C ASP A 36 11.56 -7.73 -43.53
N GLU A 37 11.97 -7.41 -42.29
CA GLU A 37 13.30 -6.90 -41.91
C GLU A 37 13.34 -6.58 -40.40
N GLY A 38 14.02 -7.40 -39.58
CA GLY A 38 14.27 -7.10 -38.16
C GLY A 38 14.10 -8.27 -37.17
N SER A 39 14.50 -9.49 -37.51
CA SER A 39 14.28 -10.71 -36.72
C SER A 39 15.20 -10.90 -35.50
N THR A 40 15.56 -9.82 -34.78
CA THR A 40 16.39 -9.92 -33.56
C THR A 40 15.66 -9.51 -32.26
N ASP A 41 14.51 -8.83 -32.32
CA ASP A 41 13.88 -8.25 -31.11
C ASP A 41 12.75 -9.09 -30.49
N GLY A 42 12.05 -9.93 -31.26
CA GLY A 42 10.91 -10.71 -30.75
C GLY A 42 11.29 -11.79 -29.71
N ASN A 43 12.40 -12.49 -29.94
CA ASN A 43 12.89 -13.52 -29.01
C ASN A 43 13.44 -12.92 -27.70
N THR A 44 14.04 -11.73 -27.77
CA THR A 44 14.57 -11.01 -26.59
C THR A 44 13.43 -10.54 -25.68
N ILE A 45 12.33 -10.03 -26.26
CA ILE A 45 11.15 -9.57 -25.52
C ILE A 45 10.45 -10.73 -24.78
N LEU A 46 10.35 -11.90 -25.43
CA LEU A 46 9.77 -13.10 -24.83
C LEU A 46 10.66 -13.68 -23.73
N ALA A 47 11.99 -13.75 -23.95
CA ALA A 47 12.94 -14.18 -22.93
C ALA A 47 12.94 -13.27 -21.69
N ASP A 48 12.86 -11.94 -21.89
CA ASP A 48 12.74 -10.97 -20.78
C ASP A 48 11.40 -11.11 -20.03
N GLN A 49 10.30 -11.46 -20.72
CA GLN A 49 9.01 -11.75 -20.07
C GLN A 49 9.06 -13.04 -19.22
N GLU A 50 9.69 -14.09 -19.73
CA GLU A 50 9.87 -15.35 -19.00
C GLU A 50 10.75 -15.17 -17.75
N ASP A 51 11.83 -14.38 -17.85
CA ASP A 51 12.71 -14.07 -16.72
C ASP A 51 12.04 -13.21 -15.64
N LEU A 52 11.07 -12.37 -16.00
CA LEU A 52 10.26 -11.56 -15.08
C LEU A 52 9.20 -12.41 -14.34
N GLN A 53 8.60 -13.38 -15.03
CA GLN A 53 7.61 -14.28 -14.43
C GLN A 53 8.25 -15.44 -13.65
N ARG A 54 9.57 -15.60 -13.72
CA ARG A 54 10.29 -16.60 -12.93
C ARG A 54 10.24 -16.26 -11.44
N THR A 55 9.84 -17.24 -10.63
CA THR A 55 9.88 -17.20 -9.16
C THR A 55 11.24 -16.68 -8.66
N LYS A 56 11.22 -15.57 -7.92
CA LYS A 56 12.42 -14.96 -7.34
C LYS A 56 12.63 -15.47 -5.91
N SER A 57 13.87 -15.38 -5.44
CA SER A 57 14.23 -15.77 -4.07
C SER A 57 13.73 -14.73 -3.04
N THR A 58 13.57 -15.15 -1.79
CA THR A 58 13.22 -14.24 -0.69
C THR A 58 14.24 -13.12 -0.54
N TRP A 59 15.53 -13.41 -0.77
CA TRP A 59 16.60 -12.40 -0.78
C TRP A 59 16.38 -11.32 -1.82
N TYR A 60 15.92 -11.68 -3.02
CA TYR A 60 15.56 -10.70 -4.05
C TYR A 60 14.41 -9.81 -3.58
N LEU A 61 13.37 -10.38 -2.95
CA LEU A 61 12.24 -9.60 -2.41
C LEU A 61 12.68 -8.66 -1.28
N ILE A 62 13.63 -9.07 -0.43
CA ILE A 62 14.21 -8.21 0.60
C ILE A 62 14.96 -7.04 -0.06
N LEU A 63 15.85 -7.31 -1.02
CA LEU A 63 16.60 -6.26 -1.73
C LEU A 63 15.69 -5.32 -2.55
N LEU A 64 14.59 -5.84 -3.08
CA LEU A 64 13.57 -5.06 -3.78
C LEU A 64 12.85 -4.08 -2.84
N THR A 65 12.61 -4.48 -1.59
CA THR A 65 11.81 -3.72 -0.62
C THR A 65 12.65 -2.92 0.39
N ILE A 66 13.97 -3.13 0.44
CA ILE A 66 14.88 -2.50 1.42
C ILE A 66 14.86 -0.96 1.37
N SER A 67 14.60 -0.38 0.20
CA SER A 67 14.49 1.08 -0.01
C SER A 67 13.33 1.70 0.78
N ILE A 68 12.24 0.95 1.01
CA ILE A 68 11.16 1.40 1.91
C ILE A 68 11.69 1.56 3.33
N GLY A 69 12.58 0.68 3.79
CA GLY A 69 13.14 0.73 5.14
C GLY A 69 13.90 2.04 5.39
N GLY A 70 14.76 2.46 4.45
CA GLY A 70 15.45 3.74 4.53
C GLY A 70 14.50 4.93 4.50
N LEU A 71 13.46 4.88 3.66
CA LEU A 71 12.42 5.90 3.64
C LEU A 71 11.63 5.99 4.95
N GLN A 72 11.36 4.87 5.61
CA GLN A 72 10.67 4.87 6.91
C GLN A 72 11.52 5.48 8.03
N ILE A 73 12.85 5.36 7.96
CA ILE A 73 13.72 6.07 8.90
C ILE A 73 13.55 7.60 8.71
N ALA A 74 13.46 8.10 7.47
CA ALA A 74 13.17 9.52 7.23
C ALA A 74 11.79 9.93 7.80
N TRP A 75 10.74 9.15 7.53
CA TRP A 75 9.41 9.38 8.13
C TRP A 75 9.45 9.36 9.65
N SER A 76 10.22 8.46 10.26
CA SER A 76 10.30 8.37 11.72
C SER A 76 10.91 9.64 12.34
N VAL A 77 11.90 10.26 11.68
CA VAL A 77 12.49 11.54 12.12
C VAL A 77 11.45 12.65 12.04
N GLU A 78 10.70 12.72 10.95
CA GLU A 78 9.65 13.71 10.76
C GLU A 78 8.51 13.55 11.78
N LEU A 79 8.00 12.34 11.98
CA LEU A 79 6.90 12.04 12.91
C LEU A 79 7.30 12.27 14.38
N SER A 80 8.53 11.92 14.76
CA SER A 80 8.98 12.05 16.16
C SER A 80 9.53 13.43 16.49
N ASN A 81 10.28 14.07 15.59
CA ASN A 81 11.01 15.31 15.86
C ASN A 81 10.49 16.52 15.08
N GLY A 82 9.67 16.37 14.04
CA GLY A 82 9.18 17.48 13.22
C GLY A 82 8.40 18.52 14.04
N SER A 83 7.41 18.07 14.82
CA SER A 83 6.61 18.97 15.67
C SER A 83 7.45 19.62 16.78
N PRO A 84 8.23 18.88 17.59
CA PRO A 84 9.16 19.49 18.55
C PRO A 84 10.14 20.48 17.92
N TYR A 85 10.67 20.19 16.73
CA TYR A 85 11.57 21.09 16.02
C TYR A 85 10.90 22.41 15.64
N LEU A 86 9.70 22.38 15.06
CA LEU A 86 8.96 23.61 14.73
C LEU A 86 8.63 24.45 15.98
N LEU A 87 8.22 23.79 17.07
CA LEU A 87 7.99 24.46 18.35
C LEU A 87 9.28 25.03 18.94
N SER A 88 10.43 24.36 18.70
CA SER A 88 11.75 24.84 19.11
C SER A 88 12.13 26.16 18.43
N LEU A 89 11.67 26.38 17.19
CA LEU A 89 11.91 27.60 16.43
C LEU A 89 11.03 28.78 16.88
N GLY A 90 10.07 28.54 17.77
CA GLY A 90 9.14 29.56 18.27
C GLY A 90 7.79 29.58 17.53
N LEU A 91 7.50 28.58 16.70
CA LEU A 91 6.20 28.46 16.05
C LEU A 91 5.12 28.12 17.09
N SER A 92 3.94 28.75 17.00
CA SER A 92 2.79 28.37 17.85
C SER A 92 2.23 27.01 17.41
N LYS A 93 1.58 26.26 18.33
CA LYS A 93 0.96 24.97 18.00
C LYS A 93 -0.13 25.11 16.94
N SER A 94 -0.85 26.23 16.97
CA SER A 94 -1.87 26.56 15.97
C SER A 94 -1.28 26.68 14.55
N LEU A 95 -0.13 27.35 14.40
CA LEU A 95 0.55 27.44 13.11
C LEU A 95 1.25 26.13 12.74
N MET A 96 1.88 25.46 13.70
CA MET A 96 2.49 24.13 13.51
C MET A 96 1.48 23.13 12.95
N ALA A 97 0.24 23.12 13.48
CA ALA A 97 -0.82 22.31 12.90
C ALA A 97 -0.97 22.60 11.40
N LEU A 98 -1.16 23.87 11.00
CA LEU A 98 -1.32 24.25 9.59
C LEU A 98 -0.14 23.86 8.69
N VAL A 99 1.08 23.78 9.23
CA VAL A 99 2.25 23.29 8.47
C VAL A 99 2.02 21.86 8.00
N TRP A 100 1.43 21.01 8.85
CA TRP A 100 1.17 19.61 8.54
C TRP A 100 0.08 19.36 7.47
N ILE A 101 -0.57 20.41 6.94
CA ILE A 101 -1.40 20.27 5.73
C ILE A 101 -0.53 19.84 4.52
N ALA A 102 0.77 20.11 4.56
CA ALA A 102 1.72 19.72 3.51
C ALA A 102 1.71 18.22 3.22
N GLY A 103 1.79 17.35 4.23
CA GLY A 103 1.79 15.90 4.06
C GLY A 103 0.58 15.36 3.27
N PRO A 104 -0.67 15.62 3.68
CA PRO A 104 -1.87 15.19 2.96
C PRO A 104 -1.98 15.80 1.55
N LEU A 105 -1.65 17.09 1.40
CA LEU A 105 -1.75 17.79 0.13
C LEU A 105 -0.74 17.25 -0.89
N THR A 106 0.50 17.05 -0.46
CA THR A 106 1.54 16.45 -1.30
C THR A 106 1.24 14.98 -1.56
N GLY A 107 0.80 14.20 -0.57
CA GLY A 107 0.41 12.80 -0.76
C GLY A 107 -0.70 12.60 -1.80
N THR A 108 -1.72 13.46 -1.81
CA THR A 108 -2.83 13.38 -2.77
C THR A 108 -2.44 13.79 -4.19
N LEU A 109 -1.63 14.83 -4.35
CA LEU A 109 -1.30 15.39 -5.66
C LEU A 109 -0.02 14.81 -6.27
N VAL A 110 1.02 14.64 -5.46
CA VAL A 110 2.36 14.24 -5.92
C VAL A 110 2.39 12.77 -6.28
N GLN A 111 1.75 11.89 -5.49
CA GLN A 111 1.82 10.45 -5.75
C GLN A 111 1.21 10.08 -7.13
N PRO A 112 0.00 10.54 -7.52
CA PRO A 112 -0.54 10.29 -8.86
C PRO A 112 0.28 10.97 -9.96
N TYR A 113 0.74 12.21 -9.73
CA TYR A 113 1.55 12.95 -10.70
C TYR A 113 2.85 12.23 -11.03
N VAL A 114 3.59 11.81 -10.00
CA VAL A 114 4.85 11.05 -10.13
C VAL A 114 4.58 9.68 -10.74
N GLY A 115 3.47 9.02 -10.40
CA GLY A 115 3.03 7.78 -11.04
C GLY A 115 2.92 7.93 -12.56
N MET A 116 2.06 8.84 -13.02
CA MET A 116 1.86 9.08 -14.46
C MET A 116 3.14 9.57 -15.18
N LYS A 117 3.95 10.42 -14.53
CA LYS A 117 5.19 10.93 -15.12
C LYS A 117 6.26 9.84 -15.22
N SER A 118 6.35 8.97 -14.21
CA SER A 118 7.28 7.84 -14.23
C SER A 118 6.84 6.74 -15.19
N ASP A 119 5.54 6.53 -15.41
CA ASP A 119 5.02 5.61 -16.44
C ASP A 119 5.48 6.00 -17.85
N ASN A 120 5.61 7.31 -18.10
CA ASN A 120 6.01 7.86 -19.40
C ASN A 120 7.55 7.97 -19.54
N CYS A 121 8.32 7.57 -18.53
CA CYS A 121 9.76 7.62 -18.59
C CYS A 121 10.32 6.50 -19.48
N ARG A 122 11.27 6.86 -20.35
CA ARG A 122 11.90 5.96 -21.34
C ARG A 122 13.43 6.01 -21.27
N LEU A 123 13.97 6.16 -20.06
CA LEU A 123 15.40 6.15 -19.81
C LEU A 123 15.94 4.71 -19.82
N PRO A 124 17.18 4.49 -20.29
CA PRO A 124 17.76 3.14 -20.40
C PRO A 124 18.07 2.53 -19.02
N TRP A 125 18.03 3.36 -17.97
CA TRP A 125 18.20 2.94 -16.58
C TRP A 125 16.90 2.41 -15.95
N GLY A 126 15.78 2.47 -16.67
CA GLY A 126 14.46 2.06 -16.17
C GLY A 126 13.48 3.23 -16.07
N LYS A 127 12.19 2.90 -15.93
CA LYS A 127 11.11 3.90 -15.84
C LYS A 127 10.98 4.50 -14.43
N ARG A 128 11.22 3.71 -13.37
CA ARG A 128 11.05 4.13 -11.96
C ARG A 128 12.32 4.64 -11.30
N LYS A 129 13.48 4.03 -11.57
CA LYS A 129 14.75 4.39 -10.89
C LYS A 129 15.11 5.88 -10.92
N PRO A 130 14.91 6.63 -12.03
CA PRO A 130 15.23 8.06 -12.06
C PRO A 130 14.41 8.88 -11.05
N PHE A 131 13.13 8.55 -10.86
CA PHE A 131 12.25 9.23 -9.90
C PHE A 131 12.58 8.84 -8.46
N MET A 132 12.93 7.57 -8.25
CA MET A 132 13.39 7.09 -6.95
C MET A 132 14.68 7.80 -6.52
N LEU A 133 15.70 7.88 -7.39
CA LEU A 133 16.97 8.53 -7.09
C LEU A 133 16.83 10.05 -6.98
N GLY A 134 16.11 10.69 -7.90
CA GLY A 134 15.88 12.13 -7.89
C GLY A 134 15.11 12.58 -6.64
N GLY A 135 14.06 11.83 -6.28
CA GLY A 135 13.35 12.06 -5.01
C GLY A 135 14.26 11.85 -3.81
N ALA A 136 15.12 10.81 -3.81
CA ALA A 136 16.00 10.51 -2.68
C ALA A 136 16.99 11.64 -2.42
N VAL A 137 17.61 12.14 -3.49
CA VAL A 137 18.52 13.28 -3.43
C VAL A 137 17.78 14.52 -2.92
N ALA A 138 16.57 14.78 -3.41
CA ALA A 138 15.75 15.89 -2.93
C ALA A 138 15.40 15.74 -1.44
N THR A 139 15.04 14.55 -0.96
CA THR A 139 14.77 14.26 0.45
C THR A 139 16.01 14.47 1.31
N ILE A 140 17.17 13.97 0.89
CA ILE A 140 18.45 14.14 1.60
C ILE A 140 18.82 15.62 1.71
N ILE A 141 18.77 16.35 0.60
CA ILE A 141 19.05 17.79 0.59
C ILE A 141 18.08 18.53 1.51
N SER A 142 16.79 18.17 1.50
CA SER A 142 15.78 18.81 2.34
C SER A 142 15.97 18.51 3.83
N LEU A 143 16.29 17.27 4.19
CA LEU A 143 16.59 16.88 5.58
C LEU A 143 17.84 17.61 6.11
N MET A 144 18.90 17.65 5.31
CA MET A 144 20.13 18.38 5.66
C MET A 144 19.89 19.89 5.70
N PHE A 145 19.08 20.44 4.81
CA PHE A 145 18.70 21.84 4.87
C PHE A 145 17.94 22.15 6.17
N LEU A 146 16.96 21.33 6.53
CA LEU A 146 16.16 21.50 7.76
C LEU A 146 17.04 21.45 9.01
N ALA A 147 17.93 20.47 9.10
CA ALA A 147 18.83 20.28 10.22
C ALA A 147 19.75 21.48 10.51
N TRP A 148 20.17 22.22 9.47
CA TRP A 148 21.02 23.41 9.59
C TRP A 148 20.30 24.72 9.25
N THR A 149 18.95 24.75 9.31
CA THR A 149 18.18 25.94 8.88
C THR A 149 18.57 27.19 9.65
N ARG A 150 18.77 27.07 10.98
CA ARG A 150 19.12 28.22 11.82
C ARG A 150 20.45 28.82 11.36
N GLU A 151 21.47 27.99 11.19
CA GLU A 151 22.83 28.37 10.81
C GLU A 151 22.92 28.91 9.38
N ILE A 152 22.18 28.29 8.44
CA ILE A 152 22.15 28.72 7.05
C ILE A 152 21.50 30.11 6.95
N VAL A 153 20.34 30.30 7.59
CA VAL A 153 19.61 31.57 7.51
C VAL A 153 20.37 32.68 8.25
N THR A 154 20.89 32.43 9.45
CA THR A 154 21.70 33.43 10.18
C THR A 154 22.99 33.76 9.45
N GLY A 155 23.66 32.78 8.85
CA GLY A 155 24.84 32.98 8.02
C GLY A 155 24.56 33.86 6.81
N VAL A 156 23.50 33.55 6.04
CA VAL A 156 23.10 34.35 4.86
C VAL A 156 22.70 35.76 5.27
N MET A 157 21.89 35.93 6.31
CA MET A 157 21.50 37.25 6.80
C MET A 157 22.70 38.07 7.31
N GLY A 158 23.64 37.42 7.99
CA GLY A 158 24.89 38.04 8.44
C GLY A 158 25.75 38.53 7.28
N LEU A 159 25.80 37.81 6.16
CA LEU A 159 26.50 38.27 4.94
C LEU A 159 25.92 39.57 4.36
N PHE A 160 24.62 39.82 4.56
CA PHE A 160 23.94 41.05 4.14
C PHE A 160 23.92 42.14 5.23
N GLY A 161 24.65 41.95 6.33
CA GLY A 161 24.72 42.93 7.42
C GLY A 161 23.43 43.08 8.23
N ALA A 162 22.52 42.11 8.16
CA ALA A 162 21.29 42.12 8.94
C ALA A 162 21.55 41.64 10.39
N ASP A 163 20.85 42.25 11.34
CA ASP A 163 20.92 41.86 12.75
C ASP A 163 20.30 40.46 12.95
N THR A 164 21.14 39.50 13.32
CA THR A 164 20.81 38.08 13.51
C THR A 164 19.89 37.83 14.71
N GLU A 165 19.81 38.76 15.67
CA GLU A 165 18.94 38.64 16.85
C GLU A 165 17.58 39.33 16.70
N SER A 166 17.36 40.02 15.57
CA SER A 166 16.12 40.73 15.31
C SER A 166 14.89 39.80 15.22
N HIS A 167 13.72 40.33 15.56
CA HIS A 167 12.45 39.62 15.36
C HIS A 167 12.23 39.22 13.89
N ALA A 168 12.74 40.02 12.94
CA ALA A 168 12.69 39.72 11.52
C ALA A 168 13.53 38.48 11.16
N ALA A 169 14.71 38.32 11.76
CA ALA A 169 15.55 37.14 11.56
C ALA A 169 14.88 35.87 12.09
N LYS A 170 14.29 35.92 13.30
CA LYS A 170 13.54 34.80 13.89
C LYS A 170 12.35 34.39 13.02
N ASN A 171 11.57 35.35 12.53
CA ASN A 171 10.47 35.08 11.60
C ASN A 171 10.96 34.50 10.27
N THR A 172 12.10 34.96 9.75
CA THR A 172 12.68 34.42 8.51
C THR A 172 13.11 32.97 8.67
N ILE A 173 13.78 32.62 9.77
CA ILE A 173 14.15 31.23 10.10
C ILE A 173 12.90 30.34 10.11
N ILE A 174 11.82 30.79 10.76
CA ILE A 174 10.56 30.06 10.81
C ILE A 174 9.96 29.88 9.41
N CYS A 175 9.86 30.95 8.60
CA CYS A 175 9.31 30.87 7.25
C CYS A 175 10.11 29.92 6.35
N VAL A 176 11.44 29.97 6.43
CA VAL A 176 12.32 29.08 5.67
C VAL A 176 12.20 27.64 6.14
N ALA A 177 12.10 27.38 7.45
CA ALA A 177 11.88 26.03 7.98
C ALA A 177 10.53 25.45 7.55
N VAL A 178 9.46 26.26 7.58
CA VAL A 178 8.12 25.84 7.10
C VAL A 178 8.17 25.50 5.61
N ALA A 179 8.79 26.35 4.80
CA ALA A 179 8.98 26.05 3.38
C ALA A 179 9.82 24.77 3.17
N GLY A 180 10.86 24.56 3.99
CA GLY A 180 11.69 23.36 3.99
C GLY A 180 10.89 22.09 4.28
N ILE A 181 9.95 22.11 5.23
CA ILE A 181 9.06 20.96 5.50
C ILE A 181 8.16 20.67 4.30
N TYR A 182 7.61 21.69 3.64
CA TYR A 182 6.80 21.48 2.44
C TYR A 182 7.59 20.82 1.30
N VAL A 183 8.86 21.23 1.13
CA VAL A 183 9.76 20.62 0.14
C VAL A 183 10.13 19.19 0.55
N LEU A 184 10.38 18.95 1.85
CA LEU A 184 10.64 17.62 2.39
C LEU A 184 9.45 16.67 2.10
N ASP A 185 8.23 17.08 2.45
CA ASP A 185 7.00 16.31 2.24
C ASP A 185 6.79 15.97 0.75
N PHE A 186 7.02 16.94 -0.15
CA PHE A 186 6.97 16.72 -1.60
C PHE A 186 7.99 15.67 -2.04
N ALA A 187 9.22 15.76 -1.55
CA ALA A 187 10.30 14.85 -1.90
C ALA A 187 10.05 13.43 -1.36
N ILE A 188 9.67 13.31 -0.08
CA ILE A 188 9.34 12.02 0.56
C ILE A 188 8.19 11.34 -0.18
N ASN A 189 7.12 12.06 -0.52
CA ASN A 189 5.99 11.49 -1.27
C ASN A 189 6.39 11.07 -2.70
N THR A 190 7.31 11.80 -3.34
CA THR A 190 7.88 11.43 -4.65
C THR A 190 8.63 10.10 -4.57
N VAL A 191 9.53 9.95 -3.59
CA VAL A 191 10.28 8.72 -3.35
C VAL A 191 9.36 7.57 -3.00
N GLN A 192 8.38 7.81 -2.12
CA GLN A 192 7.41 6.80 -1.70
C GLN A 192 6.62 6.24 -2.88
N ALA A 193 6.11 7.11 -3.75
CA ALA A 193 5.38 6.70 -4.95
C ALA A 193 6.26 5.88 -5.89
N ALA A 194 7.50 6.35 -6.14
CA ALA A 194 8.44 5.67 -7.01
C ALA A 194 8.85 4.28 -6.47
N ILE A 195 9.14 4.15 -5.18
CA ILE A 195 9.49 2.87 -4.55
C ILE A 195 8.33 1.88 -4.61
N ARG A 196 7.10 2.33 -4.29
CA ARG A 196 5.92 1.46 -4.34
C ARG A 196 5.66 0.93 -5.75
N ALA A 197 5.73 1.80 -6.76
CA ALA A 197 5.59 1.39 -8.15
C ALA A 197 6.72 0.44 -8.57
N PHE A 198 7.96 0.70 -8.14
CA PHE A 198 9.12 -0.13 -8.42
C PHE A 198 8.97 -1.56 -7.88
N ILE A 199 8.43 -1.73 -6.66
CA ILE A 199 8.18 -3.06 -6.08
C ILE A 199 7.15 -3.84 -6.90
N VAL A 200 6.04 -3.19 -7.28
CA VAL A 200 4.98 -3.85 -8.06
C VAL A 200 5.47 -4.22 -9.47
N ASP A 201 6.24 -3.34 -10.11
CA ASP A 201 6.75 -3.56 -11.47
C ASP A 201 7.85 -4.64 -11.54
N CYS A 202 8.66 -4.80 -10.49
CA CYS A 202 9.78 -5.76 -10.48
C CYS A 202 9.47 -7.10 -9.78
N ALA A 203 8.31 -7.20 -9.12
CA ALA A 203 7.85 -8.44 -8.50
C ALA A 203 7.04 -9.30 -9.50
N PRO A 204 7.31 -10.61 -9.62
CA PRO A 204 6.48 -11.51 -10.42
C PRO A 204 5.02 -11.48 -9.96
N ALA A 205 4.06 -11.61 -10.88
CA ALA A 205 2.64 -11.47 -10.59
C ALA A 205 2.16 -12.45 -9.50
N HIS A 206 2.64 -13.70 -9.52
CA HIS A 206 2.31 -14.71 -8.50
C HIS A 206 3.00 -14.49 -7.15
N GLN A 207 3.99 -13.59 -7.06
CA GLN A 207 4.72 -13.24 -5.83
C GLN A 207 4.42 -11.82 -5.33
N GLN A 208 3.50 -11.07 -5.96
CA GLN A 208 3.18 -9.70 -5.55
C GLN A 208 2.66 -9.62 -4.11
N GLU A 209 1.85 -10.58 -3.67
CA GLU A 209 1.39 -10.65 -2.28
C GLU A 209 2.57 -10.84 -1.30
N ALA A 210 3.52 -11.73 -1.63
CA ALA A 210 4.72 -11.94 -0.82
C ALA A 210 5.64 -10.71 -0.81
N ALA A 211 5.77 -10.01 -1.94
CA ALA A 211 6.53 -8.76 -2.04
C ALA A 211 5.89 -7.66 -1.17
N ASN A 212 4.56 -7.51 -1.22
CA ASN A 212 3.82 -6.55 -0.40
C ASN A 212 3.90 -6.89 1.10
N ALA A 213 3.86 -8.18 1.46
CA ALA A 213 4.07 -8.63 2.82
C ALA A 213 5.50 -8.31 3.31
N MET A 214 6.52 -8.55 2.48
CA MET A 214 7.90 -8.19 2.81
C MET A 214 8.07 -6.67 2.97
N ALA A 215 7.51 -5.87 2.05
CA ALA A 215 7.50 -4.41 2.14
C ALA A 215 6.91 -3.91 3.47
N SER A 216 5.81 -4.53 3.94
CA SER A 216 5.19 -4.21 5.22
C SER A 216 6.07 -4.55 6.41
N ARG A 217 6.80 -5.67 6.37
CA ARG A 217 7.77 -6.06 7.41
C ARG A 217 8.96 -5.09 7.47
N ILE A 218 9.53 -4.75 6.31
CA ILE A 218 10.62 -3.79 6.20
C ILE A 218 10.18 -2.40 6.66
N THR A 219 8.94 -2.01 6.40
CA THR A 219 8.33 -0.77 6.93
C THR A 219 8.35 -0.75 8.45
N GLY A 220 7.86 -1.83 9.09
CA GLY A 220 7.85 -1.96 10.54
C GLY A 220 9.26 -1.92 11.15
N LEU A 221 10.22 -2.62 10.54
CA LEU A 221 11.62 -2.58 10.96
C LEU A 221 12.24 -1.18 10.83
N GLY A 222 11.97 -0.47 9.73
CA GLY A 222 12.45 0.90 9.53
C GLY A 222 11.94 1.87 10.59
N ASN A 223 10.66 1.77 10.96
CA ASN A 223 10.08 2.57 12.05
C ASN A 223 10.73 2.25 13.39
N ILE A 224 10.93 0.97 13.72
CA ILE A 224 11.58 0.56 14.97
C ILE A 224 13.02 1.11 15.02
N LEU A 225 13.82 0.91 13.96
CA LEU A 225 15.19 1.41 13.91
C LEU A 225 15.25 2.94 14.04
N GLY A 226 14.35 3.65 13.36
CA GLY A 226 14.23 5.10 13.42
C GLY A 226 13.90 5.62 14.82
N TYR A 227 12.91 5.01 15.50
CA TYR A 227 12.55 5.41 16.86
C TYR A 227 13.56 4.97 17.92
N VAL A 228 14.28 3.84 17.72
CA VAL A 228 15.43 3.47 18.56
C VAL A 228 16.53 4.54 18.44
N ALA A 229 16.88 4.94 17.21
CA ALA A 229 17.85 6.01 16.99
C ALA A 229 17.40 7.31 17.65
N GLY A 230 16.13 7.68 17.53
CA GLY A 230 15.60 8.90 18.15
C GLY A 230 15.47 8.86 19.67
N TYR A 231 15.44 7.68 20.30
CA TYR A 231 15.46 7.54 21.76
C TYR A 231 16.88 7.67 22.34
N ILE A 232 17.88 7.12 21.68
CA ILE A 232 19.28 7.15 22.11
C ILE A 232 19.80 8.59 22.06
N ASN A 233 20.64 8.98 23.02
CA ASN A 233 21.32 10.28 23.00
C ASN A 233 22.44 10.30 21.95
N LEU A 234 22.08 10.49 20.68
CA LEU A 234 23.01 10.36 19.56
C LEU A 234 24.14 11.41 19.55
N PRO A 235 23.93 12.69 19.92
CA PRO A 235 25.00 13.68 19.97
C PRO A 235 26.18 13.28 20.87
N THR A 236 25.95 12.45 21.90
CA THR A 236 27.02 11.96 22.78
C THR A 236 27.91 10.92 22.09
N TYR A 237 27.35 10.08 21.20
CA TYR A 237 28.08 9.00 20.54
C TYR A 237 28.58 9.39 19.13
N LEU A 238 27.80 10.21 18.42
CA LEU A 238 28.01 10.60 17.02
C LEU A 238 28.16 12.12 16.88
N TRP A 239 28.98 12.71 17.76
CA TRP A 239 29.22 14.16 17.82
C TRP A 239 29.72 14.76 16.48
N PHE A 240 30.34 13.95 15.62
CA PHE A 240 30.86 14.40 14.32
C PHE A 240 29.75 14.61 13.25
N LEU A 241 28.56 14.04 13.44
CA LEU A 241 27.42 14.21 12.52
C LEU A 241 26.57 15.45 12.84
N GLY A 242 26.67 15.97 14.06
CA GLY A 242 25.89 17.11 14.51
C GLY A 242 25.95 17.32 16.02
N ASP A 243 25.68 18.55 16.42
CA ASP A 243 25.62 19.03 17.80
C ASP A 243 24.26 18.81 18.48
N THR A 244 23.18 18.66 17.69
CA THR A 244 21.82 18.44 18.20
C THR A 244 21.27 17.08 17.79
N GLN A 245 20.34 16.53 18.59
CA GLN A 245 19.67 15.26 18.28
C GLN A 245 19.04 15.27 16.87
N PHE A 246 18.39 16.37 16.50
CA PHE A 246 17.73 16.53 15.21
C PHE A 246 18.72 16.46 14.03
N LYS A 247 19.87 17.15 14.13
CA LYS A 247 20.91 17.13 13.08
C LYS A 247 21.46 15.72 12.84
N VAL A 248 21.78 15.01 13.92
CA VAL A 248 22.31 13.65 13.83
C VAL A 248 21.27 12.68 13.25
N LEU A 249 19.99 12.83 13.63
CA LEU A 249 18.90 12.02 13.08
C LEU A 249 18.69 12.25 11.59
N CYS A 250 18.70 13.52 11.13
CA CYS A 250 18.61 13.85 9.71
C CYS A 250 19.79 13.27 8.91
N ALA A 251 21.00 13.28 9.48
CA ALA A 251 22.17 12.67 8.85
C ALA A 251 22.05 11.14 8.75
N ILE A 252 21.63 10.45 9.81
CA ILE A 252 21.41 9.00 9.81
C ILE A 252 20.31 8.61 8.81
N ALA A 253 19.19 9.32 8.82
CA ALA A 253 18.10 9.09 7.87
C ALA A 253 18.56 9.28 6.42
N SER A 254 19.37 10.31 6.16
CA SER A 254 19.94 10.57 4.84
C SER A 254 20.89 9.46 4.37
N ILE A 255 21.78 8.98 5.25
CA ILE A 255 22.70 7.88 4.94
C ILE A 255 21.93 6.58 4.71
N ALA A 256 20.93 6.28 5.54
CA ALA A 256 20.10 5.10 5.40
C ALA A 256 19.29 5.14 4.09
N LEU A 257 18.68 6.27 3.77
CA LEU A 257 17.93 6.45 2.53
C LEU A 257 18.83 6.32 1.29
N ALA A 258 19.98 6.98 1.29
CA ALA A 258 20.95 6.90 0.19
C ALA A 258 21.43 5.45 -0.02
N THR A 259 21.85 4.79 1.05
CA THR A 259 22.40 3.43 0.99
C THR A 259 21.35 2.44 0.49
N THR A 260 20.14 2.47 1.07
CA THR A 260 19.08 1.51 0.69
C THR A 260 18.57 1.73 -0.73
N ILE A 261 18.48 2.98 -1.21
CA ILE A 261 18.10 3.27 -2.59
C ILE A 261 19.21 2.89 -3.57
N VAL A 262 20.47 3.19 -3.27
CA VAL A 262 21.61 2.76 -4.12
C VAL A 262 21.65 1.24 -4.22
N VAL A 263 21.52 0.53 -3.10
CA VAL A 263 21.48 -0.95 -3.08
C VAL A 263 20.32 -1.48 -3.93
N SER A 264 19.11 -0.95 -3.76
CA SER A 264 17.94 -1.42 -4.50
C SER A 264 18.05 -1.11 -6.01
N THR A 265 18.48 0.10 -6.37
CA THR A 265 18.58 0.55 -7.77
C THR A 265 19.73 -0.10 -8.54
N THR A 266 20.82 -0.49 -7.87
CA THR A 266 21.97 -1.14 -8.53
C THR A 266 21.82 -2.65 -8.63
N LEU A 267 21.29 -3.31 -7.60
CA LEU A 267 21.17 -4.78 -7.56
C LEU A 267 19.93 -5.30 -8.31
N ILE A 268 18.86 -4.52 -8.36
CA ILE A 268 17.64 -4.91 -9.06
C ILE A 268 17.66 -4.31 -10.46
N LYS A 269 17.73 -5.15 -11.49
CA LYS A 269 17.66 -4.72 -12.88
C LYS A 269 16.19 -4.43 -13.24
N GLU A 270 15.90 -3.20 -13.65
CA GLU A 270 14.59 -2.83 -14.17
C GLU A 270 14.57 -3.11 -15.68
N ARG A 271 13.43 -3.55 -16.21
CA ARG A 271 13.24 -3.76 -17.66
C ARG A 271 13.48 -2.46 -18.41
N ASP A 272 14.13 -2.53 -19.57
CA ASP A 272 14.29 -1.34 -20.41
C ASP A 272 12.92 -0.90 -20.95
N PRO A 273 12.41 0.28 -20.52
CA PRO A 273 11.09 0.73 -20.90
C PRO A 273 11.01 1.14 -22.38
N ARG A 274 12.13 1.22 -23.10
CA ARG A 274 12.16 1.47 -24.56
C ARG A 274 11.67 0.28 -25.36
N LEU A 275 11.69 -0.92 -24.78
CA LEU A 275 11.16 -2.15 -25.38
C LEU A 275 9.64 -2.26 -25.23
N GLU A 276 9.04 -1.44 -24.37
CA GLU A 276 7.60 -1.25 -24.30
C GLU A 276 7.27 -0.18 -25.34
N GLY A 277 6.45 -0.50 -26.35
CA GLY A 277 6.17 0.33 -27.53
C GLY A 277 5.83 1.82 -27.28
N PRO A 278 5.58 2.60 -28.35
CA PRO A 278 5.47 4.05 -28.23
C PRO A 278 4.46 4.46 -27.15
N PRO A 279 4.77 5.50 -26.35
CA PRO A 279 3.89 5.94 -25.28
C PRO A 279 2.51 6.27 -25.85
N VAL A 280 1.45 5.78 -25.20
CA VAL A 280 0.07 6.08 -25.59
C VAL A 280 -0.12 7.61 -25.57
N VAL A 281 -0.24 8.21 -26.75
CA VAL A 281 -0.44 9.64 -26.94
C VAL A 281 -1.85 10.00 -26.49
N GLY A 282 -2.00 11.01 -25.62
CA GLY A 282 -3.32 11.50 -25.17
C GLY A 282 -3.82 10.97 -23.83
N LYS A 283 -2.95 10.43 -22.96
CA LYS A 283 -3.37 10.02 -21.61
C LYS A 283 -4.03 11.18 -20.84
N PRO A 284 -5.13 10.93 -20.12
CA PRO A 284 -5.78 11.93 -19.29
C PRO A 284 -4.82 12.49 -18.24
N GLY A 285 -4.71 13.82 -18.15
CA GLY A 285 -3.88 14.48 -17.14
C GLY A 285 -4.40 14.29 -15.70
N VAL A 286 -3.62 14.72 -14.71
CA VAL A 286 -3.96 14.66 -13.27
C VAL A 286 -5.37 15.18 -12.99
N PHE A 287 -5.79 16.26 -13.66
CA PHE A 287 -7.13 16.81 -13.49
C PHE A 287 -8.24 15.86 -13.97
N SER A 288 -8.02 15.16 -15.08
CA SER A 288 -8.98 14.18 -15.59
C SER A 288 -9.06 12.95 -14.67
N PHE A 289 -7.93 12.52 -14.10
CA PHE A 289 -7.90 11.48 -13.06
C PHE A 289 -8.75 11.87 -11.84
N PHE A 290 -8.58 13.09 -11.31
CA PHE A 290 -9.43 13.55 -10.21
C PHE A 290 -10.90 13.67 -10.61
N LYS A 291 -11.20 14.18 -11.81
CA LYS A 291 -12.58 14.23 -12.32
C LYS A 291 -13.22 12.84 -12.38
N GLN A 292 -12.47 11.83 -12.80
CA GLN A 292 -12.92 10.43 -12.83
C GLN A 292 -13.13 9.87 -11.42
N ILE A 293 -12.24 10.15 -10.46
CA ILE A 293 -12.44 9.80 -9.05
C ILE A 293 -13.75 10.40 -8.53
N PHE A 294 -13.98 11.71 -8.71
CA PHE A 294 -15.18 12.39 -8.22
C PHE A 294 -16.46 11.86 -8.86
N ALA A 295 -16.44 11.55 -10.16
CA ALA A 295 -17.57 10.91 -10.84
C ALA A 295 -17.84 9.49 -10.29
N SER A 296 -16.78 8.74 -10.02
CA SER A 296 -16.84 7.34 -9.57
C SER A 296 -17.26 7.19 -8.11
N ILE A 297 -17.05 8.19 -7.24
CA ILE A 297 -17.55 8.18 -5.85
C ILE A 297 -19.06 7.88 -5.79
N LYS A 298 -19.85 8.42 -6.74
CA LYS A 298 -21.29 8.17 -6.82
C LYS A 298 -21.64 6.74 -7.22
N ARG A 299 -20.80 6.12 -8.06
CA ARG A 299 -20.98 4.75 -8.58
C ARG A 299 -20.40 3.66 -7.68
N LEU A 300 -19.83 4.03 -6.52
CA LEU A 300 -19.18 3.09 -5.62
C LEU A 300 -20.11 1.98 -5.11
N PRO A 301 -19.56 0.76 -4.96
CA PRO A 301 -20.22 -0.34 -4.27
C PRO A 301 -20.63 0.03 -2.85
N PRO A 302 -21.76 -0.50 -2.34
CA PRO A 302 -22.22 -0.17 -0.99
C PRO A 302 -21.23 -0.60 0.10
N GLN A 303 -20.48 -1.69 -0.07
CA GLN A 303 -19.47 -2.12 0.91
C GLN A 303 -18.22 -1.24 0.90
N ILE A 304 -17.67 -0.96 -0.29
CA ILE A 304 -16.49 -0.10 -0.45
C ILE A 304 -16.80 1.33 0.02
N ARG A 305 -18.00 1.84 -0.27
CA ARG A 305 -18.46 3.14 0.22
C ARG A 305 -18.45 3.20 1.75
N LYS A 306 -18.92 2.15 2.44
CA LYS A 306 -18.88 2.09 3.91
C LYS A 306 -17.45 2.06 4.44
N VAL A 307 -16.55 1.28 3.83
CA VAL A 307 -15.14 1.27 4.21
C VAL A 307 -14.52 2.67 4.06
N CYS A 308 -14.80 3.37 2.96
CA CYS A 308 -14.33 4.74 2.74
C CYS A 308 -14.91 5.73 3.75
N GLN A 309 -16.18 5.60 4.14
CA GLN A 309 -16.79 6.43 5.20
C GLN A 309 -16.12 6.20 6.57
N VAL A 310 -15.82 4.95 6.91
CA VAL A 310 -15.07 4.63 8.14
C VAL A 310 -13.69 5.29 8.10
N GLN A 311 -12.95 5.10 7.01
CA GLN A 311 -11.62 5.70 6.85
C GLN A 311 -11.69 7.23 6.94
N PHE A 312 -12.68 7.85 6.28
CA PHE A 312 -12.85 9.30 6.31
C PHE A 312 -13.01 9.83 7.73
N CYS A 313 -13.89 9.24 8.53
CA CYS A 313 -14.08 9.67 9.92
C CYS A 313 -12.89 9.30 10.82
N ALA A 314 -12.30 8.12 10.62
CA ALA A 314 -11.24 7.64 11.48
C ALA A 314 -9.93 8.44 11.30
N TRP A 315 -9.60 8.83 10.07
CA TRP A 315 -8.39 9.61 9.78
C TRP A 315 -8.41 11.04 10.32
N ILE A 316 -9.58 11.56 10.73
CA ILE A 316 -9.66 12.82 11.48
C ILE A 316 -8.95 12.68 12.84
N GLY A 317 -9.04 11.49 13.48
CA GLY A 317 -8.39 11.22 14.76
C GLY A 317 -7.00 10.61 14.65
N PHE A 318 -6.76 9.74 13.67
CA PHE A 318 -5.42 9.15 13.47
C PHE A 318 -4.37 10.18 13.07
N PHE A 319 -4.76 11.22 12.32
CA PHE A 319 -3.79 12.19 11.81
C PHE A 319 -3.11 13.04 12.91
N PRO A 320 -3.83 13.66 13.86
CA PRO A 320 -3.18 14.36 14.98
C PRO A 320 -2.25 13.47 15.80
N LEU A 321 -2.58 12.18 15.95
CA LEU A 321 -1.73 11.24 16.67
C LEU A 321 -0.35 11.11 16.00
N LEU A 322 -0.29 11.06 14.68
CA LEU A 322 0.97 10.88 13.94
C LEU A 322 2.00 11.96 14.25
N PHE A 323 1.56 13.22 14.34
CA PHE A 323 2.46 14.36 14.49
C PHE A 323 2.58 14.90 15.90
N TYR A 324 1.60 14.62 16.78
CA TYR A 324 1.58 15.20 18.13
C TYR A 324 1.92 14.22 19.25
N THR A 325 2.10 12.93 18.98
CA THR A 325 2.41 11.92 20.02
C THR A 325 3.68 12.26 20.80
N SER A 326 4.77 12.61 20.12
CA SER A 326 6.04 12.92 20.80
C SER A 326 5.93 14.20 21.63
N SER A 327 5.25 15.22 21.10
CA SER A 327 4.98 16.48 21.80
C SER A 327 4.02 16.31 22.98
N TYR A 328 3.00 15.47 22.87
CA TYR A 328 2.05 15.14 23.95
C TYR A 328 2.77 14.53 25.16
N ILE A 329 3.61 13.52 24.92
CA ILE A 329 4.39 12.91 25.99
C ILE A 329 5.45 13.87 26.50
N GLY A 330 6.01 14.68 25.60
CA GLY A 330 6.94 15.73 25.95
C GLY A 330 6.33 16.72 26.95
N GLU A 331 5.09 17.16 26.74
CA GLU A 331 4.36 18.04 27.65
C GLU A 331 4.19 17.44 29.05
N ILE A 332 3.76 16.18 29.12
CA ILE A 332 3.62 15.46 30.39
C ILE A 332 4.97 15.36 31.12
N TYR A 333 6.06 15.14 30.37
CA TYR A 333 7.39 15.03 30.95
C TYR A 333 7.93 16.37 31.49
N VAL A 334 7.70 17.48 30.79
CA VAL A 334 8.24 18.79 31.19
C VAL A 334 7.43 19.46 32.30
N GLU A 335 6.13 19.16 32.39
CA GLU A 335 5.19 19.76 33.36
C GLU A 335 5.75 19.84 34.80
N PRO A 336 6.19 18.75 35.46
CA PRO A 336 6.69 18.82 36.84
C PRO A 336 7.96 19.68 36.99
N TYR A 337 8.79 19.76 35.95
CA TYR A 337 10.00 20.60 35.97
C TYR A 337 9.64 22.08 35.83
N LEU A 338 8.65 22.40 35.00
CA LEU A 338 8.16 23.78 34.83
C LEU A 338 7.42 24.28 36.08
N GLU A 339 6.68 23.41 36.76
CA GLU A 339 6.06 23.74 38.06
C GLU A 339 7.11 24.02 39.14
N ALA A 340 8.20 23.22 39.17
CA ALA A 340 9.28 23.39 40.14
C ALA A 340 10.16 24.63 39.85
N ASN A 341 10.38 24.96 38.57
CA ASN A 341 11.13 26.14 38.16
C ASN A 341 10.44 26.88 36.99
N PRO A 342 9.55 27.84 37.29
CA PRO A 342 8.82 28.60 36.27
C PRO A 342 9.66 29.57 35.45
N HIS A 343 10.91 29.85 35.85
CA HIS A 343 11.78 30.86 35.23
C HIS A 343 13.09 30.23 34.70
N MET A 344 12.97 29.16 33.92
CA MET A 344 14.13 28.56 33.22
C MET A 344 14.68 29.49 32.14
N THR A 345 16.00 29.43 31.94
CA THR A 345 16.63 30.09 30.79
C THR A 345 16.20 29.40 29.47
N PRO A 346 16.22 30.10 28.32
CA PRO A 346 15.87 29.51 27.03
C PRO A 346 16.69 28.25 26.67
N GLU A 347 17.97 28.23 27.06
CA GLU A 347 18.88 27.11 26.79
C GLU A 347 18.55 25.88 27.65
N GLU A 348 18.23 26.08 28.93
CA GLU A 348 17.77 25.01 29.82
C GLU A 348 16.43 24.45 29.34
N LEU A 349 15.52 25.32 28.89
CA LEU A 349 14.23 24.94 28.36
C LEU A 349 14.36 24.09 27.09
N ASP A 350 15.22 24.49 26.15
CA ASP A 350 15.47 23.74 24.92
C ASP A 350 16.07 22.34 25.22
N ARG A 351 17.04 22.24 26.14
CA ARG A 351 17.60 20.95 26.58
C ARG A 351 16.55 20.05 27.25
N LEU A 352 15.66 20.64 28.05
CA LEU A 352 14.56 19.91 28.69
C LEU A 352 13.59 19.34 27.63
N TYR A 353 13.18 20.14 26.65
CA TYR A 353 12.33 19.69 25.55
C TYR A 353 13.02 18.68 24.62
N GLU A 354 14.33 18.77 24.42
CA GLU A 354 15.09 17.74 23.68
C GLU A 354 15.06 16.39 24.43
N ARG A 355 15.20 16.41 25.76
CA ARG A 355 15.01 15.21 26.59
C ARG A 355 13.57 14.68 26.53
N ALA A 356 12.59 15.58 26.59
CA ALA A 356 11.18 15.25 26.49
C ALA A 356 10.84 14.58 25.14
N THR A 357 11.43 15.08 24.04
CA THR A 357 11.25 14.54 22.69
C THR A 357 11.79 13.11 22.56
N ARG A 358 12.95 12.82 23.17
CA ARG A 358 13.50 11.45 23.20
C ARG A 358 12.56 10.48 23.92
N ILE A 359 11.97 10.91 25.03
CA ILE A 359 10.99 10.10 25.78
C ILE A 359 9.71 9.90 24.96
N GLY A 360 9.22 10.95 24.27
CA GLY A 360 8.11 10.82 23.34
C GLY A 360 8.41 9.85 22.18
N THR A 361 9.66 9.84 21.70
CA THR A 361 10.12 8.92 20.67
C THR A 361 10.13 7.46 21.16
N PHE A 362 10.45 7.23 22.44
CA PHE A 362 10.34 5.91 23.05
C PHE A 362 8.90 5.36 23.02
N ALA A 363 7.89 6.21 23.21
CA ALA A 363 6.51 5.74 23.10
C ALA A 363 6.10 5.42 21.65
N LEU A 364 6.60 6.17 20.67
CA LEU A 364 6.45 5.83 19.25
C LEU A 364 7.14 4.50 18.90
N LEU A 365 8.27 4.19 19.56
CA LEU A 365 8.92 2.88 19.48
C LEU A 365 8.00 1.78 20.03
N ILE A 366 7.46 1.93 21.24
CA ILE A 366 6.52 0.95 21.81
C ILE A 366 5.29 0.77 20.91
N ASN A 367 4.70 1.86 20.42
CA ASN A 367 3.60 1.82 19.45
C ASN A 367 3.95 1.02 18.19
N SER A 368 5.16 1.21 17.65
CA SER A 368 5.63 0.50 16.46
C SER A 368 5.87 -0.98 16.70
N VAL A 369 6.44 -1.35 17.86
CA VAL A 369 6.63 -2.74 18.27
C VAL A 369 5.28 -3.42 18.44
N VAL A 370 4.34 -2.83 19.18
CA VAL A 370 2.99 -3.38 19.36
C VAL A 370 2.27 -3.50 18.02
N SER A 371 2.39 -2.51 17.13
CA SER A 371 1.80 -2.58 15.80
C SER A 371 2.39 -3.71 14.94
N LEU A 372 3.71 -3.88 14.96
CA LEU A 372 4.36 -4.98 14.24
C LEU A 372 3.93 -6.35 14.79
N LEU A 373 3.93 -6.51 16.12
CA LEU A 373 3.45 -7.73 16.77
C LEU A 373 1.98 -7.99 16.41
N THR A 374 1.13 -6.97 16.41
CA THR A 374 -0.27 -7.10 16.02
C THR A 374 -0.40 -7.53 14.56
N ASN A 375 0.32 -6.92 13.63
CA ASN A 375 0.28 -7.31 12.22
C ASN A 375 0.78 -8.74 11.97
N VAL A 376 1.72 -9.23 12.78
CA VAL A 376 2.22 -10.61 12.67
C VAL A 376 1.27 -11.61 13.30
N PHE A 377 0.77 -11.33 14.51
CA PHE A 377 0.05 -12.34 15.30
C PHE A 377 -1.47 -12.28 15.13
N LEU A 378 -2.05 -11.10 14.94
CA LEU A 378 -3.50 -10.93 14.90
C LEU A 378 -4.20 -11.74 13.80
N PRO A 379 -3.64 -11.87 12.58
CA PRO A 379 -4.24 -12.70 11.54
C PRO A 379 -4.43 -14.17 11.93
N PHE A 380 -3.65 -14.72 12.89
CA PHE A 380 -3.82 -16.11 13.35
C PHE A 380 -5.04 -16.29 14.27
N PHE A 381 -5.52 -15.22 14.91
CA PHE A 381 -6.67 -15.26 15.81
C PHE A 381 -7.99 -14.89 15.12
N VAL A 382 -7.91 -14.18 14.00
CA VAL A 382 -9.07 -13.73 13.22
C VAL A 382 -9.49 -14.86 12.28
N ALA A 383 -10.73 -15.30 12.39
CA ALA A 383 -11.28 -16.31 11.48
C ALA A 383 -11.15 -15.84 10.02
N PRO A 384 -10.65 -16.69 9.09
CA PRO A 384 -10.60 -16.35 7.68
C PRO A 384 -11.96 -15.85 7.22
N THR A 385 -12.01 -14.70 6.57
CA THR A 385 -13.26 -14.18 6.00
C THR A 385 -13.73 -15.02 4.79
N TYR A 386 -12.94 -16.01 4.38
CA TYR A 386 -13.21 -16.93 3.28
C TYR A 386 -12.98 -18.37 3.74
N ASP A 387 -14.05 -19.08 4.05
CA ASP A 387 -14.06 -20.53 3.87
C ASP A 387 -14.01 -20.77 2.37
N THR A 388 -12.84 -21.11 1.84
CA THR A 388 -12.80 -21.99 0.68
C THR A 388 -13.05 -23.38 1.23
N GLN A 389 -14.31 -23.82 1.26
CA GLN A 389 -14.53 -25.25 1.46
C GLN A 389 -13.82 -25.98 0.30
N PRO A 390 -12.98 -26.99 0.59
CA PRO A 390 -12.56 -27.91 -0.45
C PRO A 390 -13.83 -28.55 -1.02
N ILE A 391 -13.89 -28.59 -2.35
CA ILE A 391 -14.92 -29.29 -3.11
C ILE A 391 -14.73 -30.77 -2.82
N ASP A 392 -15.44 -31.32 -1.83
CA ASP A 392 -15.41 -32.77 -1.56
C ASP A 392 -16.70 -33.31 -0.92
N ASP A 393 -17.84 -32.68 -1.18
CA ASP A 393 -19.15 -33.22 -0.76
C ASP A 393 -20.12 -33.36 -1.94
N LEU A 394 -19.66 -33.99 -3.03
CA LEU A 394 -20.55 -34.56 -4.04
C LEU A 394 -20.26 -36.06 -4.22
N GLN A 395 -21.14 -36.85 -3.62
CA GLN A 395 -21.43 -38.28 -3.87
C GLN A 395 -20.22 -39.23 -3.85
N ALA A 396 -19.77 -39.59 -2.64
CA ALA A 396 -19.09 -40.85 -2.42
C ALA A 396 -20.12 -41.95 -2.16
N ASP A 397 -20.54 -42.63 -3.23
CA ASP A 397 -21.04 -43.99 -3.12
C ASP A 397 -19.95 -44.93 -3.66
N SER A 398 -19.62 -45.96 -2.87
CA SER A 398 -18.65 -47.05 -3.08
C SER A 398 -17.15 -46.81 -2.80
N ASP A 399 -16.70 -47.47 -1.72
CA ASP A 399 -15.40 -48.10 -1.47
C ASP A 399 -14.15 -47.46 -2.09
N SER A 400 -13.52 -46.53 -1.36
CA SER A 400 -12.09 -46.28 -1.52
C SER A 400 -11.43 -45.89 -0.20
N VAL A 401 -10.18 -46.34 -0.07
CA VAL A 401 -9.37 -46.43 1.13
C VAL A 401 -9.02 -45.04 1.69
N ASP A 402 -9.29 -44.90 2.98
CA ASP A 402 -8.95 -43.81 3.90
C ASP A 402 -7.50 -43.29 3.71
N TYR A 403 -7.37 -42.21 2.95
CA TYR A 403 -6.17 -41.37 2.86
C TYR A 403 -6.63 -39.92 2.79
N ASP A 404 -7.02 -39.32 3.91
CA ASP A 404 -6.84 -37.89 4.13
C ASP A 404 -6.99 -37.55 5.63
N ASN A 405 -5.93 -37.88 6.35
CA ASN A 405 -5.64 -37.25 7.64
C ASN A 405 -4.91 -35.93 7.34
N GLU A 406 -5.61 -34.95 6.77
CA GLU A 406 -5.14 -33.57 6.75
C GLU A 406 -5.05 -33.14 8.21
N LYS A 407 -3.84 -33.18 8.76
CA LYS A 407 -3.55 -32.73 10.12
C LYS A 407 -4.08 -31.31 10.25
N SER A 408 -5.21 -31.13 10.94
CA SER A 408 -5.68 -29.84 11.44
C SER A 408 -4.46 -29.08 11.92
N SER A 409 -4.13 -27.97 11.25
CA SER A 409 -2.93 -27.23 11.61
C SER A 409 -3.13 -26.75 13.04
N TRP A 410 -2.10 -26.80 13.88
CA TRP A 410 -2.18 -26.26 15.24
C TRP A 410 -2.68 -24.80 15.25
N LEU A 411 -2.50 -24.10 14.12
CA LEU A 411 -3.01 -22.76 13.84
C LEU A 411 -4.55 -22.68 13.85
N ASP A 412 -5.25 -23.71 13.40
CA ASP A 412 -6.72 -23.74 13.39
C ASP A 412 -7.30 -23.81 14.80
N LYS A 413 -6.53 -24.34 15.75
CA LYS A 413 -6.89 -24.35 17.18
C LYS A 413 -6.67 -23.00 17.89
N LEU A 414 -5.91 -22.07 17.29
CA LEU A 414 -5.74 -20.70 17.83
C LEU A 414 -6.87 -19.75 17.44
N GLN A 415 -7.72 -20.13 16.48
CA GLN A 415 -8.80 -19.27 16.00
C GLN A 415 -9.89 -19.14 17.06
N ILE A 416 -10.27 -17.91 17.39
CA ILE A 416 -11.33 -17.66 18.36
C ILE A 416 -12.67 -17.70 17.61
N PRO A 417 -13.58 -18.64 17.93
CA PRO A 417 -14.86 -18.75 17.24
C PRO A 417 -15.67 -17.46 17.40
N GLY A 418 -16.04 -16.82 16.29
CA GLY A 418 -16.80 -15.57 16.26
C GLY A 418 -15.97 -14.28 16.33
N PHE A 419 -14.62 -14.36 16.33
CA PHE A 419 -13.74 -13.20 16.19
C PHE A 419 -13.45 -12.92 14.70
N THR A 420 -14.36 -12.18 14.07
CA THR A 420 -14.26 -11.82 12.65
C THR A 420 -13.42 -10.55 12.44
N LEU A 421 -12.89 -10.35 11.23
CA LEU A 421 -12.12 -9.16 10.85
C LEU A 421 -12.88 -7.85 11.15
N LYS A 422 -14.20 -7.85 10.89
CA LYS A 422 -15.09 -6.71 11.18
C LYS A 422 -15.12 -6.40 12.68
N ARG A 423 -15.31 -7.42 13.52
CA ARG A 423 -15.40 -7.26 14.99
C ARG A 423 -14.06 -6.81 15.58
N ALA A 424 -12.96 -7.39 15.09
CA ALA A 424 -11.61 -6.97 15.46
C ALA A 424 -11.39 -5.48 15.11
N TRP A 425 -11.80 -5.06 13.90
CA TRP A 425 -11.64 -3.68 13.48
C TRP A 425 -12.52 -2.73 14.29
N PHE A 426 -13.78 -3.09 14.53
CA PHE A 426 -14.70 -2.33 15.40
C PHE A 426 -14.13 -2.15 16.82
N ALA A 427 -13.66 -3.24 17.45
CA ALA A 427 -13.06 -3.20 18.78
C ALA A 427 -11.80 -2.31 18.80
N SER A 428 -10.99 -2.34 17.74
CA SER A 428 -9.80 -1.49 17.64
C SER A 428 -10.15 0.01 17.57
N LEU A 429 -11.26 0.39 16.91
CA LEU A 429 -11.69 1.80 16.86
C LEU A 429 -12.25 2.28 18.21
N LEU A 430 -12.95 1.40 18.94
CA LEU A 430 -13.37 1.69 20.31
C LEU A 430 -12.17 1.83 21.25
N LEU A 431 -11.17 0.95 21.13
CA LEU A 431 -9.91 1.04 21.86
C LEU A 431 -9.21 2.38 21.59
N PHE A 432 -9.14 2.80 20.32
CA PHE A 432 -8.57 4.09 19.96
C PHE A 432 -9.32 5.26 20.60
N SER A 433 -10.66 5.26 20.47
CA SER A 433 -11.49 6.33 21.01
C SER A 433 -11.35 6.44 22.53
N GLY A 434 -11.42 5.31 23.25
CA GLY A 434 -11.19 5.25 24.69
C GLY A 434 -9.79 5.74 25.06
N ALA A 435 -8.77 5.32 24.31
CA ALA A 435 -7.40 5.76 24.54
C ALA A 435 -7.25 7.27 24.36
N MET A 436 -7.84 7.85 23.31
CA MET A 436 -7.81 9.29 23.07
C MET A 436 -8.51 10.09 24.18
N PHE A 437 -9.63 9.62 24.73
CA PHE A 437 -10.26 10.28 25.88
C PHE A 437 -9.40 10.20 27.16
N CYS A 438 -8.70 9.08 27.37
CA CYS A 438 -7.78 8.94 28.50
C CYS A 438 -6.62 9.94 28.44
N THR A 439 -6.24 10.46 27.26
CA THR A 439 -5.15 11.45 27.16
C THR A 439 -5.37 12.71 27.99
N VAL A 440 -6.63 13.12 28.20
CA VAL A 440 -6.98 14.30 29.01
C VAL A 440 -6.80 14.03 30.49
N ILE A 441 -6.78 12.78 30.93
CA ILE A 441 -6.71 12.37 32.34
C ILE A 441 -5.29 11.96 32.73
N VAL A 442 -4.54 11.36 31.81
CA VAL A 442 -3.19 10.84 32.07
C VAL A 442 -2.22 11.99 32.35
N ARG A 443 -1.44 11.85 33.42
CA ARG A 443 -0.43 12.84 33.87
C ARG A 443 0.95 12.24 34.13
N THR A 444 1.13 10.95 33.88
CA THR A 444 2.43 10.27 34.01
C THR A 444 2.92 9.78 32.67
N VAL A 445 4.24 9.81 32.48
CA VAL A 445 4.88 9.41 31.22
C VAL A 445 4.71 7.92 30.96
N GLU A 446 4.75 7.10 32.00
CA GLU A 446 4.60 5.65 31.92
C GLU A 446 3.20 5.27 31.45
N ALA A 447 2.17 5.90 32.03
CA ALA A 447 0.79 5.66 31.62
C ALA A 447 0.53 6.20 30.21
N ALA A 448 1.08 7.36 29.84
CA ALA A 448 0.96 7.91 28.49
C ALA A 448 1.65 7.01 27.45
N THR A 449 2.82 6.48 27.78
CA THR A 449 3.57 5.55 26.93
C THR A 449 2.81 4.24 26.74
N ALA A 450 2.24 3.68 27.81
CA ALA A 450 1.41 2.48 27.72
C ALA A 450 0.17 2.71 26.85
N LEU A 451 -0.48 3.87 27.00
CA LEU A 451 -1.65 4.27 26.23
C LEU A 451 -1.35 4.36 24.72
N ILE A 452 -0.26 5.05 24.37
CA ILE A 452 0.22 5.17 22.99
C ILE A 452 0.66 3.80 22.44
N GLY A 453 1.28 2.96 23.28
CA GLY A 453 1.60 1.58 22.94
C GLY A 453 0.37 0.76 22.53
N LEU A 454 -0.72 0.84 23.31
CA LEU A 454 -1.99 0.15 23.02
C LEU A 454 -2.62 0.62 21.70
N VAL A 455 -2.48 1.92 21.39
CA VAL A 455 -2.92 2.48 20.11
C VAL A 455 -2.21 1.84 18.92
N GLY A 456 -1.03 1.23 19.11
CA GLY A 456 -0.34 0.43 18.08
C GLY A 456 -1.17 -0.72 17.52
N ILE A 457 -2.06 -1.33 18.33
CA ILE A 457 -3.01 -2.36 17.87
C ILE A 457 -3.99 -1.77 16.85
N THR A 458 -4.48 -0.56 17.14
CA THR A 458 -5.46 0.14 16.31
C THR A 458 -4.84 0.65 15.00
N TRP A 459 -3.55 1.02 15.05
CA TRP A 459 -2.75 1.37 13.88
C TRP A 459 -2.60 0.17 12.93
N ALA A 460 -2.21 -0.98 13.48
CA ALA A 460 -2.11 -2.23 12.72
C ALA A 460 -3.45 -2.58 12.04
N MET A 461 -4.55 -2.53 12.77
CA MET A 461 -5.88 -2.85 12.25
C MET A 461 -6.36 -1.89 11.15
N THR A 462 -6.08 -0.60 11.29
CA THR A 462 -6.49 0.41 10.31
C THR A 462 -5.69 0.29 9.01
N LEU A 463 -4.45 -0.20 9.07
CA LEU A 463 -3.63 -0.46 7.89
C LEU A 463 -3.94 -1.81 7.22
N TRP A 464 -4.63 -2.74 7.88
CA TRP A 464 -4.89 -4.07 7.33
C TRP A 464 -6.36 -4.30 6.94
N ALA A 465 -7.29 -4.08 7.87
CA ALA A 465 -8.70 -4.46 7.70
C ALA A 465 -9.39 -3.82 6.48
N PRO A 466 -9.20 -2.51 6.17
CA PRO A 466 -9.83 -1.89 5.00
C PRO A 466 -9.35 -2.51 3.70
N TRP A 467 -8.04 -2.76 3.59
CA TRP A 467 -7.42 -3.36 2.41
C TRP A 467 -7.90 -4.79 2.19
N ALA A 468 -7.97 -5.59 3.26
CA ALA A 468 -8.51 -6.94 3.19
C ALA A 468 -9.98 -6.95 2.72
N ILE A 469 -10.82 -6.05 3.23
CA ILE A 469 -12.23 -5.96 2.82
C ILE A 469 -12.38 -5.47 1.38
N ILE A 470 -11.63 -4.44 0.97
CA ILE A 470 -11.68 -3.90 -0.39
C ILE A 470 -11.19 -4.93 -1.40
N SER A 471 -10.04 -5.55 -1.14
CA SER A 471 -9.45 -6.56 -2.02
C SER A 471 -10.44 -7.70 -2.26
N ALA A 472 -11.11 -8.16 -1.21
CA ALA A 472 -12.06 -9.24 -1.34
C ALA A 472 -13.34 -8.88 -2.08
N GLU A 473 -13.84 -7.66 -1.88
CA GLU A 473 -15.01 -7.17 -2.62
C GLU A 473 -14.67 -7.03 -4.11
N ILE A 474 -13.45 -6.59 -4.46
CA ILE A 474 -12.95 -6.58 -5.84
C ILE A 474 -12.90 -8.01 -6.38
N SER A 475 -12.23 -8.95 -5.71
CA SER A 475 -12.14 -10.34 -6.17
C SER A 475 -13.52 -10.99 -6.36
N ARG A 476 -14.49 -10.72 -5.48
CA ARG A 476 -15.86 -11.23 -5.58
C ARG A 476 -16.60 -10.67 -6.80
N ARG A 477 -16.35 -9.40 -7.13
CA ARG A 477 -16.96 -8.75 -8.30
C ARG A 477 -16.38 -9.29 -9.59
N ASP A 478 -15.07 -9.43 -9.65
CA ASP A 478 -14.38 -10.01 -10.79
C ASP A 478 -14.88 -11.44 -11.05
N ALA A 479 -15.08 -12.23 -9.98
CA ALA A 479 -15.67 -13.56 -10.09
C ALA A 479 -17.10 -13.53 -10.66
N LYS A 480 -17.96 -12.62 -10.18
CA LYS A 480 -19.34 -12.48 -10.69
C LYS A 480 -19.40 -12.01 -12.14
N ILE A 481 -18.51 -11.11 -12.54
CA ILE A 481 -18.43 -10.62 -13.93
C ILE A 481 -17.97 -11.75 -14.84
N ARG A 482 -16.96 -12.52 -14.44
CA ARG A 482 -16.52 -13.72 -15.17
C ARG A 482 -17.65 -14.73 -15.32
N GLN A 483 -18.44 -14.97 -14.27
CA GLN A 483 -19.63 -15.82 -14.33
C GLN A 483 -20.69 -15.27 -15.30
N ALA A 484 -20.93 -13.96 -15.31
CA ALA A 484 -21.88 -13.34 -16.23
C ALA A 484 -21.43 -13.46 -17.69
N LYS A 485 -20.13 -13.23 -17.97
CA LYS A 485 -19.54 -13.42 -19.30
C LYS A 485 -19.61 -14.89 -19.75
N GLN A 486 -19.32 -15.84 -18.85
CA GLN A 486 -19.46 -17.27 -19.14
C GLN A 486 -20.91 -17.69 -19.43
N ARG A 487 -21.90 -17.14 -18.72
CA ARG A 487 -23.32 -17.38 -19.01
C ARG A 487 -23.78 -16.80 -20.35
N GLN A 488 -23.11 -15.75 -20.83
CA GLN A 488 -23.47 -15.07 -22.08
C GLN A 488 -22.82 -15.71 -23.31
N PHE A 489 -21.67 -16.39 -23.14
CA PHE A 489 -20.90 -17.03 -24.21
C PHE A 489 -20.78 -18.57 -24.09
N GLY A 490 -21.50 -19.18 -23.15
CA GLY A 490 -21.56 -20.64 -23.02
C GLY A 490 -22.24 -21.28 -24.24
N PRO A 491 -21.82 -22.49 -24.67
CA PRO A 491 -22.46 -23.18 -25.78
C PRO A 491 -23.87 -23.57 -25.38
N SER A 492 -24.87 -22.89 -25.94
CA SER A 492 -26.28 -23.26 -25.79
C SER A 492 -26.51 -24.64 -26.39
N GLY A 493 -26.58 -25.66 -25.54
CA GLY A 493 -27.17 -26.95 -25.90
C GLY A 493 -28.69 -26.79 -25.99
N ASP A 494 -29.22 -26.96 -27.19
CA ASP A 494 -30.61 -27.29 -27.53
C ASP A 494 -31.72 -26.71 -26.63
N ALA A 495 -31.99 -25.42 -26.79
CA ALA A 495 -33.32 -24.86 -26.55
C ALA A 495 -33.61 -23.83 -27.64
N GLU A 496 -34.81 -23.90 -28.23
CA GLU A 496 -35.30 -23.02 -29.30
C GLU A 496 -34.91 -21.55 -29.07
N PRO A 497 -34.52 -20.81 -30.13
CA PRO A 497 -34.24 -19.40 -29.99
C PRO A 497 -35.50 -18.69 -29.50
N PRO A 498 -35.48 -17.96 -28.37
CA PRO A 498 -36.56 -17.03 -28.08
C PRO A 498 -36.61 -16.02 -29.23
N ALA A 499 -37.84 -15.73 -29.67
CA ALA A 499 -38.13 -14.87 -30.81
C ALA A 499 -37.21 -13.65 -30.87
N SER A 500 -36.69 -13.38 -32.07
CA SER A 500 -35.82 -12.27 -32.43
C SER A 500 -36.05 -11.03 -31.56
N PRO A 501 -35.02 -10.48 -30.88
CA PRO A 501 -35.15 -9.21 -30.22
C PRO A 501 -35.48 -8.16 -31.28
N SER A 502 -36.49 -7.33 -31.01
CA SER A 502 -36.73 -6.14 -31.79
C SER A 502 -35.46 -5.28 -31.82
N LEU A 503 -35.18 -4.69 -33.00
CA LEU A 503 -34.00 -3.85 -33.26
C LEU A 503 -33.85 -2.65 -32.30
N ASP A 504 -34.85 -2.36 -31.48
CA ASP A 504 -34.82 -1.30 -30.47
C ASP A 504 -34.19 -1.72 -29.13
N SER A 505 -33.86 -3.01 -28.94
CA SER A 505 -33.26 -3.51 -27.68
C SER A 505 -31.74 -3.72 -27.73
N VAL A 506 -31.12 -3.53 -28.91
CA VAL A 506 -29.66 -3.67 -29.12
C VAL A 506 -28.93 -2.36 -28.81
N ALA A 507 -29.64 -1.28 -28.50
CA ALA A 507 -29.05 0.02 -28.19
C ALA A 507 -28.62 0.20 -26.72
N ASP A 508 -29.04 -0.68 -25.79
CA ASP A 508 -28.78 -0.51 -24.35
C ASP A 508 -27.76 -1.52 -23.77
N SER A 509 -27.19 -2.40 -24.60
CA SER A 509 -26.11 -3.31 -24.20
C SER A 509 -24.78 -2.93 -24.84
N GLU A 510 -24.45 -1.63 -24.84
CA GLU A 510 -23.05 -1.21 -24.74
C GLU A 510 -22.53 -1.67 -23.38
N LEU A 511 -22.25 -2.98 -23.26
CA LEU A 511 -21.29 -3.48 -22.30
C LEU A 511 -19.99 -2.77 -22.65
N ASN A 512 -19.69 -1.78 -21.84
CA ASN A 512 -18.50 -0.95 -21.89
C ASN A 512 -17.27 -1.83 -21.66
N ASP A 513 -16.86 -2.58 -22.69
CA ASP A 513 -15.69 -3.47 -22.70
C ASP A 513 -14.36 -2.69 -22.52
N GLY A 514 -14.42 -1.36 -22.35
CA GLY A 514 -13.30 -0.50 -21.98
C GLY A 514 -13.17 -0.16 -20.48
N GLU A 515 -14.12 -0.52 -19.61
CA GLU A 515 -14.15 -0.02 -18.21
C GLU A 515 -13.55 -0.97 -17.15
N GLU A 516 -13.19 -2.21 -17.49
CA GLU A 516 -12.83 -3.26 -16.52
C GLU A 516 -11.47 -3.09 -15.80
N PRO A 517 -10.34 -2.73 -16.46
CA PRO A 517 -9.06 -2.55 -15.76
C PRO A 517 -8.96 -1.22 -15.00
N ASP A 518 -9.72 -0.20 -15.42
CA ASP A 518 -9.71 1.12 -14.79
C ASP A 518 -10.46 1.14 -13.44
N GLN A 519 -11.40 0.21 -13.22
CA GLN A 519 -12.28 0.25 -12.06
C GLN A 519 -11.54 -0.03 -10.74
N ALA A 520 -10.60 -0.98 -10.72
CA ALA A 520 -9.80 -1.27 -9.52
C ALA A 520 -8.91 -0.09 -9.15
N GLY A 521 -8.17 0.48 -10.11
CA GLY A 521 -7.33 1.67 -9.90
C GLY A 521 -8.13 2.88 -9.39
N VAL A 522 -9.32 3.09 -9.93
CA VAL A 522 -10.24 4.15 -9.46
C VAL A 522 -10.73 3.88 -8.04
N ILE A 523 -11.08 2.64 -7.68
CA ILE A 523 -11.46 2.26 -6.31
C ILE A 523 -10.31 2.52 -5.33
N LEU A 524 -9.08 2.15 -5.70
CA LEU A 524 -7.88 2.40 -4.90
C LEU A 524 -7.63 3.91 -4.74
N GLY A 525 -7.81 4.70 -5.80
CA GLY A 525 -7.70 6.16 -5.77
C GLY A 525 -8.74 6.83 -4.88
N ILE A 526 -9.98 6.34 -4.90
CA ILE A 526 -11.06 6.80 -4.01
C ILE A 526 -10.71 6.50 -2.55
N HIS A 527 -10.21 5.30 -2.25
CA HIS A 527 -9.81 4.94 -0.90
C HIS A 527 -8.71 5.85 -0.38
N ASN A 528 -7.67 6.12 -1.17
CA ASN A 528 -6.62 7.07 -0.81
C ASN A 528 -7.16 8.49 -0.57
N MET A 529 -8.12 8.95 -1.38
CA MET A 529 -8.79 10.23 -1.15
C MET A 529 -9.58 10.26 0.16
N ALA A 530 -10.25 9.15 0.50
CA ALA A 530 -10.95 9.00 1.76
C ALA A 530 -10.02 9.00 2.98
N ILE A 531 -8.74 8.66 2.80
CA ILE A 531 -7.71 8.75 3.85
C ILE A 531 -7.15 10.17 3.96
N ALA A 532 -6.90 10.85 2.83
CA ALA A 532 -6.16 12.10 2.82
C ALA A 532 -7.01 13.36 3.03
N ALA A 533 -8.22 13.42 2.46
CA ALA A 533 -9.12 14.57 2.64
C ALA A 533 -9.44 14.91 4.11
N PRO A 534 -9.71 13.92 5.00
CA PRO A 534 -9.96 14.20 6.42
C PRO A 534 -8.76 14.78 7.17
N GLN A 535 -7.54 14.57 6.69
CA GLN A 535 -6.34 15.06 7.36
C GLN A 535 -6.27 16.59 7.30
N ILE A 536 -6.76 17.19 6.20
CA ILE A 536 -6.91 18.65 6.10
C ILE A 536 -7.90 19.17 7.15
N ILE A 537 -9.03 18.46 7.33
CA ILE A 537 -10.04 18.78 8.35
C ILE A 537 -9.44 18.67 9.75
N ALA A 538 -8.72 17.57 10.03
CA ALA A 538 -8.04 17.35 11.29
C ALA A 538 -7.03 18.45 11.60
N THR A 539 -6.33 18.92 10.58
CA THR A 539 -5.31 19.95 10.71
C THR A 539 -5.91 21.32 11.04
N VAL A 540 -6.91 21.74 10.27
CA VAL A 540 -7.63 23.00 10.53
C VAL A 540 -8.32 22.94 11.89
N GLY A 541 -8.96 21.81 12.23
CA GLY A 541 -9.56 21.58 13.54
C GLY A 541 -8.56 21.67 14.69
N SER A 542 -7.40 21.03 14.56
CA SER A 542 -6.29 21.12 15.52
C SER A 542 -5.83 22.56 15.69
N SER A 543 -5.66 23.30 14.59
CA SER A 543 -5.23 24.71 14.60
C SER A 543 -6.22 25.61 15.36
N ILE A 544 -7.53 25.39 15.17
CA ILE A 544 -8.58 26.11 15.88
C ILE A 544 -8.54 25.79 17.39
N ILE A 545 -8.43 24.51 17.76
CA ILE A 545 -8.35 24.10 19.17
C ILE A 545 -7.11 24.72 19.84
N PHE A 546 -5.95 24.65 19.18
CA PHE A 546 -4.74 25.28 19.70
C PHE A 546 -4.91 26.80 19.85
N ARG A 547 -5.60 27.48 18.93
CA ARG A 547 -5.82 28.93 19.06
C ARG A 547 -6.56 29.31 20.35
N PHE A 548 -7.45 28.45 20.86
CA PHE A 548 -8.24 28.72 22.07
C PHE A 548 -7.60 28.17 23.36
N TRP A 549 -6.92 27.02 23.30
CA TRP A 549 -6.41 26.32 24.51
C TRP A 549 -4.89 26.30 24.67
N GLN A 550 -4.11 26.69 23.64
CA GLN A 550 -2.64 26.68 23.77
C GLN A 550 -2.19 27.74 24.78
N LYS A 551 -1.20 27.40 25.60
CA LYS A 551 -0.49 28.36 26.44
C LYS A 551 0.88 28.69 25.81
N PRO A 552 1.54 29.79 26.23
CA PRO A 552 2.89 30.08 25.78
C PRO A 552 3.86 28.94 26.15
N ARG A 553 4.84 28.68 25.29
CA ARG A 553 5.85 27.64 25.52
C ARG A 553 6.60 27.92 26.84
N GLY A 554 6.84 26.88 27.63
CA GLY A 554 7.49 26.99 28.94
C GLY A 554 6.56 27.43 30.08
N THR A 555 5.25 27.60 29.83
CA THR A 555 4.28 27.82 30.91
C THR A 555 3.66 26.50 31.39
N PRO A 556 3.52 26.28 32.71
CA PRO A 556 2.86 25.09 33.23
C PRO A 556 1.37 24.98 32.83
N GLY A 557 0.92 23.73 32.69
CA GLY A 557 -0.47 23.32 32.56
C GLY A 557 -1.01 23.51 31.15
N ASP A 558 -0.17 23.39 30.13
CA ASP A 558 -0.64 23.33 28.74
C ASP A 558 -1.07 21.90 28.41
N HIS A 559 -2.37 21.72 28.23
CA HIS A 559 -2.98 20.42 27.88
C HIS A 559 -3.65 20.47 26.50
N SER A 560 -3.30 21.45 25.68
CA SER A 560 -3.95 21.66 24.39
C SER A 560 -3.78 20.48 23.43
N ILE A 561 -2.62 19.78 23.45
CA ILE A 561 -2.41 18.60 22.61
C ILE A 561 -3.31 17.45 23.05
N ALA A 562 -3.43 17.19 24.36
CA ALA A 562 -4.33 16.17 24.90
C ALA A 562 -5.79 16.41 24.49
N ILE A 563 -6.23 17.68 24.51
CA ILE A 563 -7.58 18.06 24.05
C ILE A 563 -7.76 17.75 22.57
N VAL A 564 -6.80 18.11 21.71
CA VAL A 564 -6.84 17.80 20.27
C VAL A 564 -6.96 16.29 20.03
N LEU A 565 -6.16 15.48 20.73
CA LEU A 565 -6.20 14.02 20.63
C LEU A 565 -7.59 13.48 21.04
N ALA A 566 -8.15 13.97 22.15
CA ALA A 566 -9.48 13.57 22.62
C ALA A 566 -10.61 13.93 21.65
N PHE A 567 -10.56 15.10 21.02
CA PHE A 567 -11.50 15.46 19.94
C PHE A 567 -11.37 14.51 18.74
N GLY A 568 -10.15 14.11 18.39
CA GLY A 568 -9.90 13.03 17.43
C GLY A 568 -10.60 11.73 17.80
N GLY A 569 -10.61 11.38 19.09
CA GLY A 569 -11.32 10.22 19.64
C GLY A 569 -12.83 10.22 19.36
N ILE A 570 -13.48 11.40 19.33
CA ILE A 570 -14.90 11.54 18.96
C ILE A 570 -15.13 11.16 17.50
N ALA A 571 -14.27 11.64 16.59
CA ALA A 571 -14.39 11.32 15.17
C ALA A 571 -14.19 9.82 14.90
N VAL A 572 -13.26 9.18 15.62
CA VAL A 572 -13.07 7.72 15.54
C VAL A 572 -14.24 6.96 16.14
N LEU A 573 -14.86 7.47 17.21
CA LEU A 573 -16.09 6.86 17.75
C LEU A 573 -17.20 6.87 16.70
N VAL A 574 -17.40 7.99 15.99
CA VAL A 574 -18.34 8.09 14.85
C VAL A 574 -18.02 7.02 13.79
N SER A 575 -16.73 6.80 13.49
CA SER A 575 -16.29 5.80 12.51
C SER A 575 -16.68 4.36 12.89
N SER A 576 -16.71 4.02 14.18
CA SER A 576 -17.10 2.69 14.67
C SER A 576 -18.55 2.33 14.35
N PHE A 577 -19.47 3.31 14.34
CA PHE A 577 -20.87 3.09 13.95
C PHE A 577 -20.99 2.69 12.46
N PHE A 578 -20.14 3.26 11.60
CA PHE A 578 -20.08 2.88 10.19
C PHE A 578 -19.53 1.46 10.02
N VAL A 579 -18.54 1.03 10.83
CA VAL A 579 -18.05 -0.35 10.82
C VAL A 579 -19.15 -1.33 11.21
N ALA A 580 -19.93 -1.02 12.26
CA ALA A 580 -21.04 -1.87 12.68
C ALA A 580 -22.05 -2.13 11.55
N SER A 581 -22.19 -1.18 10.62
CA SER A 581 -23.08 -1.24 9.46
C SER A 581 -22.53 -2.06 8.28
N ILE A 582 -21.26 -2.48 8.28
CA ILE A 582 -20.68 -3.34 7.24
C ILE A 582 -21.27 -4.76 7.38
N LYS A 583 -21.68 -5.39 6.29
CA LYS A 583 -22.21 -6.77 6.38
C LYS A 583 -21.05 -7.73 6.57
N GLU A 584 -21.16 -8.66 7.53
CA GLU A 584 -20.31 -9.86 7.53
C GLU A 584 -20.64 -10.62 6.24
N SER A 585 -19.63 -10.81 5.38
CA SER A 585 -19.86 -11.47 4.11
C SER A 585 -20.14 -12.94 4.40
N ALA A 586 -21.40 -13.36 4.26
CA ALA A 586 -21.73 -14.78 4.18
C ALA A 586 -20.93 -15.39 3.02
N SER A 587 -20.41 -16.59 3.26
CA SER A 587 -19.85 -17.49 2.26
C SER A 587 -20.69 -17.44 0.99
N MET A 588 -20.04 -17.48 -0.18
CA MET A 588 -20.82 -17.68 -1.40
C MET A 588 -21.60 -18.99 -1.25
N PRO A 589 -22.91 -19.03 -1.57
CA PRO A 589 -23.64 -20.28 -1.61
C PRO A 589 -22.87 -21.27 -2.50
N ALA A 590 -22.65 -22.49 -2.02
CA ALA A 590 -21.95 -23.54 -2.75
C ALA A 590 -22.52 -23.74 -4.17
N ASP A 591 -23.83 -23.50 -4.32
CA ASP A 591 -24.58 -23.50 -5.58
C ASP A 591 -23.99 -22.58 -6.66
N ALA A 592 -23.28 -21.51 -6.28
CA ALA A 592 -22.62 -20.61 -7.23
C ALA A 592 -21.21 -21.09 -7.66
N MET A 593 -20.62 -22.05 -6.95
CA MET A 593 -19.38 -22.75 -7.34
C MET A 593 -19.69 -24.00 -8.16
N ILE A 594 -20.77 -24.73 -7.85
CA ILE A 594 -21.17 -25.95 -8.56
C ILE A 594 -21.44 -25.67 -10.05
N VAL A 595 -22.09 -24.55 -10.37
CA VAL A 595 -22.38 -24.16 -11.77
C VAL A 595 -21.11 -23.79 -12.57
N ALA A 596 -19.98 -23.50 -11.90
CA ALA A 596 -18.71 -23.19 -12.57
C ALA A 596 -17.94 -24.45 -13.01
N GLU A 597 -18.18 -25.60 -12.37
CA GLU A 597 -17.58 -26.89 -12.77
C GLU A 597 -18.52 -27.75 -13.62
N GLU A 598 -19.85 -27.69 -13.42
CA GLU A 598 -20.81 -28.41 -14.29
C GLU A 598 -20.83 -27.87 -15.73
N GLY A 599 -20.35 -26.63 -15.95
CA GLY A 599 -20.19 -26.06 -17.29
C GLY A 599 -18.95 -26.54 -18.06
N GLU A 600 -18.00 -27.23 -17.40
CA GLU A 600 -16.75 -27.70 -18.04
C GLU A 600 -16.68 -29.24 -18.21
N GLY A 601 -17.75 -29.98 -17.93
CA GLY A 601 -17.73 -31.41 -18.19
C GLY A 601 -19.05 -32.12 -18.03
N GLU A 602 -19.94 -32.01 -19.01
CA GLU A 602 -20.82 -33.11 -19.44
C GLU A 602 -21.55 -32.79 -20.74
N GLY A 603 -21.00 -33.27 -21.86
CA GLY A 603 -21.76 -33.43 -23.10
C GLY A 603 -22.64 -34.67 -22.98
N HIS A 604 -23.96 -34.47 -22.89
CA HIS A 604 -24.95 -35.54 -22.97
C HIS A 604 -24.86 -36.28 -24.32
N ALA A 605 -24.79 -37.61 -24.29
CA ALA A 605 -25.14 -38.47 -25.42
C ALA A 605 -26.28 -39.40 -25.01
N GLY A 606 -27.51 -39.01 -25.35
CA GLY A 606 -28.68 -39.87 -25.22
C GLY A 606 -28.93 -40.68 -26.51
N SER A 607 -28.85 -42.01 -26.44
CA SER A 607 -29.69 -42.90 -27.28
C SER A 607 -29.79 -44.31 -26.67
N ARG A 608 -31.02 -44.76 -26.38
CA ARG A 608 -31.40 -46.15 -26.01
C ARG A 608 -31.34 -47.10 -27.24
N PRO A 609 -31.73 -48.39 -27.13
CA PRO A 609 -31.23 -49.48 -26.29
C PRO A 609 -30.65 -50.64 -27.16
N GLY A 610 -29.72 -51.44 -26.66
CA GLY A 610 -29.22 -52.60 -27.42
C GLY A 610 -28.11 -53.38 -26.73
N THR A 611 -28.21 -54.70 -26.83
CA THR A 611 -27.46 -55.76 -26.14
C THR A 611 -25.96 -55.85 -26.43
N ALA A 612 -25.25 -56.49 -25.49
CA ALA A 612 -24.06 -57.34 -25.64
C ALA A 612 -22.64 -56.75 -25.39
N ARG A 613 -22.08 -57.17 -24.25
CA ARG A 613 -20.78 -57.86 -24.05
C ARG A 613 -19.45 -57.14 -24.40
N SER A 614 -18.65 -56.96 -23.34
CA SER A 614 -17.16 -57.01 -23.26
C SER A 614 -16.35 -55.89 -23.93
N ARG A 615 -15.50 -55.21 -23.14
CA ARG A 615 -14.02 -55.46 -23.07
C ARG A 615 -13.28 -54.27 -22.43
N ASN A 616 -12.47 -54.56 -21.41
CA ASN A 616 -11.52 -53.65 -20.75
C ASN A 616 -10.58 -52.94 -21.73
N LYS A 617 -10.32 -51.64 -21.51
CA LYS A 617 -9.01 -51.02 -21.76
C LYS A 617 -8.82 -49.72 -20.98
N SER A 618 -7.69 -49.68 -20.28
CA SER A 618 -7.15 -48.63 -19.41
C SER A 618 -6.75 -47.38 -20.21
N TYR A 619 -6.96 -46.18 -19.66
CA TYR A 619 -6.35 -44.93 -20.12
C TYR A 619 -5.67 -44.21 -18.95
N GLU A 620 -4.39 -43.90 -19.14
CA GLU A 620 -3.51 -43.18 -18.22
C GLU A 620 -3.91 -41.70 -18.12
N HIS A 621 -4.05 -41.19 -16.89
CA HIS A 621 -4.23 -39.76 -16.58
C HIS A 621 -2.88 -39.03 -16.56
N LEU A 622 -2.78 -37.90 -17.25
CA LEU A 622 -1.72 -36.87 -17.10
C LEU A 622 -2.20 -35.76 -16.13
N PRO A 623 -1.29 -35.08 -15.39
CA PRO A 623 -1.61 -34.63 -14.04
C PRO A 623 -2.15 -33.20 -13.91
N ARG A 624 -3.22 -33.08 -13.11
CA ARG A 624 -3.80 -31.87 -12.47
C ARG A 624 -2.83 -31.17 -11.49
N ALA A 625 -1.60 -30.86 -11.92
CA ALA A 625 -0.53 -30.36 -11.03
C ALA A 625 -0.42 -28.82 -10.96
N SER A 626 -1.08 -28.06 -11.84
CA SER A 626 -0.94 -26.59 -11.90
C SER A 626 -1.88 -25.83 -10.97
N ILE A 627 -3.12 -26.32 -10.80
CA ILE A 627 -4.15 -25.63 -10.01
C ILE A 627 -3.99 -25.90 -8.51
N LYS A 628 -3.69 -27.14 -8.10
CA LYS A 628 -3.37 -27.46 -6.69
C LYS A 628 -2.12 -26.71 -6.19
N ARG A 629 -1.17 -26.37 -7.08
CA ARG A 629 0.01 -25.57 -6.71
C ARG A 629 -0.35 -24.12 -6.36
N ALA A 630 -1.27 -23.50 -7.08
CA ALA A 630 -1.68 -22.12 -6.83
C ALA A 630 -2.38 -21.96 -5.47
N THR A 631 -3.21 -22.94 -5.10
CA THR A 631 -3.94 -22.97 -3.81
C THR A 631 -3.01 -23.26 -2.63
N LEU A 632 -2.02 -24.14 -2.79
CA LEU A 632 -1.02 -24.45 -1.75
C LEU A 632 -0.06 -23.29 -1.44
N THR A 633 0.21 -22.40 -2.39
CA THR A 633 1.04 -21.19 -2.14
C THR A 633 0.33 -20.12 -1.32
N ARG A 634 -1.00 -20.09 -1.31
CA ARG A 634 -1.79 -19.09 -0.57
C ARG A 634 -1.78 -19.33 0.95
N ASN A 635 -1.79 -20.59 1.39
CA ASN A 635 -1.64 -20.94 2.81
C ASN A 635 -0.19 -20.85 3.32
N LYS A 636 0.81 -20.91 2.43
CA LYS A 636 2.22 -20.73 2.80
C LYS A 636 2.65 -19.28 3.01
N SER A 637 1.85 -18.29 2.59
CA SER A 637 2.16 -16.87 2.80
C SER A 637 2.12 -16.43 4.27
N PHE A 638 1.48 -17.20 5.15
CA PHE A 638 1.34 -16.88 6.58
C PHE A 638 2.17 -17.79 7.50
N GLY A 639 2.82 -18.84 6.97
CA GLY A 639 3.66 -19.77 7.72
C GLY A 639 5.14 -19.62 7.36
N GLY A 640 5.78 -18.54 7.81
CA GLY A 640 7.22 -18.36 7.71
C GLY A 640 7.97 -19.15 8.78
N ALA A 641 7.93 -20.48 8.71
CA ALA A 641 8.83 -21.36 9.43
C ALA A 641 8.79 -22.73 8.75
N GLU A 642 9.69 -22.96 7.78
CA GLU A 642 10.24 -24.28 7.47
C GLU A 642 11.41 -24.10 6.48
N TYR A 643 12.61 -24.21 7.06
CA TYR A 643 13.97 -24.41 6.49
C TYR A 643 14.63 -23.29 5.67
#